data_AF-A0A4R8QUP1-F1
#
_entry.id   AF-A0A4R8QUP1-F1
#
_cell.length_a   1.000
_cell.length_b   1.000
_cell.length_c   1.000
_cell.angle_alpha   90.00
_cell.angle_beta   90.00
_cell.angle_gamma   90.00
#
_symmetry.space_group_name_H-M   'P 1'
#
loop_
_entity.id
_entity.type
_entity.pdbx_description
1 polymer ?
#
loop_
_entity_poly.entity_id
_entity_poly.type
_entity_poly.pdbx_seq_one_letter_code
_entity_poly.pdbx_strand_id
1 'polypeptide(L)'
;MSSSSTPLNAEQTSALFNILTHFETYNEIEGFKKPETVSNYGYPFAAVPPKAGEAVVYAPESTSPLLQSLFTRFVLAVPGVSSFTPEFWNVRVQGILKKFAEVDLSESYEKGALGIRKTLATASSTVIETVARGQIGGGPVSDSAKRSINYDLNKAEDLSRAWDDSMTDLVYGDFCDELLDHLAKTDDFQSHSPQVAAACDYILVHLATLCHQVLIVSPEGQYLVKLMDNVHKMVPYAMVRQTLRIGNAATMIAGMMKIFLAKISVGSVSNWFGLTSNAADGQNLLQKIITVILGWDCADFKKTIDKIAKAKDGPSKGALEAIRAHTQAPKSVRDAIRDKSMHESKSVIAVILKAANPVLLEDLRENEHQQCLDYYAALLAIRDREEIISVLCKQTPDLLTQAIRDAVAGMDPIIRAVHNKVDLSDHVKDYQSFLDQLIATSKPKKTKSKDDAESLPTVEDYVLLLKNNRHLLYKWLHAVSKNCPEVMDQFRKWAKDSLMAFHKKKNGESIETKLGGLFSQIPEETEAKLIPIIDNHAAYLRELDHLSHARMQTILDGGSSTMSGPGVYLIRWQSMLDETYITPATPSGPVRRGKNLQEADSQGKRGSTSSGDVGEAITKTRSMTLSSVPDAPDVAPVIAALGPKFKQMLVATSAHRSNGHASLK
;
A
#
# COMPACT_ATOMS: atom_id res chain seq x y z
N MET A 1 -34.49 -35.60 5.68
CA MET A 1 -34.10 -35.52 7.09
C MET A 1 -33.22 -34.29 7.21
N SER A 2 -33.64 -33.28 7.97
CA SER A 2 -32.91 -32.03 8.16
C SER A 2 -31.69 -32.29 9.06
N SER A 3 -30.50 -32.34 8.47
CA SER A 3 -29.23 -32.37 9.19
C SER A 3 -29.03 -31.00 9.86
N SER A 4 -29.08 -30.96 11.18
CA SER A 4 -28.79 -29.74 11.95
C SER A 4 -27.28 -29.53 11.99
N SER A 5 -26.77 -28.62 11.17
CA SER A 5 -25.40 -28.10 11.30
C SER A 5 -25.22 -27.53 12.72
N THR A 6 -24.07 -27.77 13.35
CA THR A 6 -23.76 -27.14 14.63
C THR A 6 -23.44 -25.67 14.36
N PRO A 7 -24.16 -24.71 14.97
CA PRO A 7 -23.92 -23.30 14.72
C PRO A 7 -22.52 -22.91 15.21
N LEU A 8 -21.79 -22.14 14.40
CA LEU A 8 -20.49 -21.58 14.79
C LEU A 8 -20.64 -20.73 16.05
N ASN A 9 -19.72 -20.88 17.00
CA ASN A 9 -19.67 -19.98 18.15
C ASN A 9 -19.13 -18.59 17.73
N ALA A 10 -19.16 -17.63 18.66
CA ALA A 10 -18.74 -16.24 18.35
C ALA A 10 -17.28 -16.14 17.93
N GLU A 11 -16.39 -16.91 18.55
CA GLU A 11 -14.96 -16.92 18.26
C GLU A 11 -14.67 -17.55 16.89
N GLN A 12 -15.32 -18.68 16.58
CA GLN A 12 -15.27 -19.33 15.28
C GLN A 12 -15.80 -18.41 14.18
N THR A 13 -16.90 -17.71 14.43
CA THR A 13 -17.48 -16.75 13.48
C THR A 13 -16.53 -15.59 13.22
N SER A 14 -15.90 -15.06 14.27
CA SER A 14 -14.88 -14.00 14.15
C SER A 14 -13.66 -14.46 13.35
N ALA A 15 -13.14 -15.66 13.64
CA ALA A 15 -12.02 -16.26 12.92
C ALA A 15 -12.37 -16.52 11.45
N LEU A 16 -13.56 -17.05 11.16
CA LEU A 16 -14.03 -17.25 9.78
C LEU A 16 -14.16 -15.93 9.03
N PHE A 17 -14.79 -14.93 9.64
CA PHE A 17 -14.92 -13.60 9.04
C PHE A 17 -13.55 -13.00 8.73
N ASN A 18 -12.61 -13.21 9.66
CA ASN A 18 -11.25 -12.75 9.53
C ASN A 18 -10.50 -13.40 8.36
N ILE A 19 -10.61 -14.72 8.19
CA ILE A 19 -10.03 -15.46 7.05
C ILE A 19 -10.60 -14.94 5.73
N LEU A 20 -11.93 -14.88 5.63
CA LEU A 20 -12.61 -14.56 4.38
C LEU A 20 -12.37 -13.10 3.94
N THR A 21 -12.37 -12.16 4.89
CA THR A 21 -12.10 -10.75 4.58
C THR A 21 -10.64 -10.52 4.20
N HIS A 22 -9.69 -11.17 4.88
CA HIS A 22 -8.27 -11.09 4.55
C HIS A 22 -8.02 -11.58 3.12
N PHE A 23 -8.51 -12.78 2.80
CA PHE A 23 -8.37 -13.38 1.48
C PHE A 23 -9.05 -12.54 0.39
N GLU A 24 -10.33 -12.20 0.56
CA GLU A 24 -11.06 -11.48 -0.50
C GLU A 24 -10.51 -10.08 -0.74
N THR A 25 -10.09 -9.36 0.30
CA THR A 25 -9.45 -8.04 0.13
C THR A 25 -8.18 -8.14 -0.72
N TYR A 26 -7.30 -9.11 -0.41
CA TYR A 26 -6.07 -9.29 -1.17
C TYR A 26 -6.34 -9.77 -2.60
N ASN A 27 -7.28 -10.70 -2.78
CA ASN A 27 -7.72 -11.21 -4.08
C ASN A 27 -8.28 -10.09 -4.98
N GLU A 28 -9.08 -9.18 -4.43
CA GLU A 28 -9.58 -8.02 -5.17
C GLU A 28 -8.46 -7.06 -5.60
N ILE A 29 -7.46 -6.82 -4.74
CA ILE A 29 -6.27 -6.01 -5.06
C ILE A 29 -5.46 -6.67 -6.19
N GLU A 30 -5.22 -7.99 -6.11
CA GLU A 30 -4.53 -8.72 -7.18
C GLU A 30 -5.30 -8.73 -8.49
N GLY A 31 -6.64 -8.64 -8.44
CA GLY A 31 -7.50 -8.52 -9.62
C GLY A 31 -7.12 -7.36 -10.53
N PHE A 32 -6.59 -6.24 -9.99
CA PHE A 32 -6.19 -5.07 -10.79
C PHE A 32 -5.00 -5.30 -11.72
N LYS A 33 -4.37 -6.47 -11.67
CA LYS A 33 -3.41 -6.93 -12.69
C LYS A 33 -4.09 -7.17 -14.05
N LYS A 34 -5.42 -7.31 -14.07
CA LYS A 34 -6.20 -7.62 -15.26
C LYS A 34 -7.00 -6.39 -15.73
N PRO A 35 -6.89 -5.97 -17.01
CA PRO A 35 -7.60 -4.79 -17.52
C PRO A 35 -9.13 -4.86 -17.38
N GLU A 36 -9.71 -6.05 -17.44
CA GLU A 36 -11.15 -6.28 -17.28
C GLU A 36 -11.65 -5.98 -15.86
N THR A 37 -10.82 -6.16 -14.82
CA THR A 37 -11.19 -5.83 -13.43
C THR A 37 -11.49 -4.34 -13.30
N VAL A 38 -10.72 -3.48 -14.01
CA VAL A 38 -10.94 -2.03 -14.01
C VAL A 38 -12.27 -1.67 -14.67
N SER A 39 -12.62 -2.36 -15.76
CA SER A 39 -13.87 -2.10 -16.50
C SER A 39 -15.08 -2.68 -15.76
N ASN A 40 -14.92 -3.81 -15.08
CA ASN A 40 -15.96 -4.49 -14.31
C ASN A 40 -15.98 -4.08 -12.83
N TYR A 41 -15.25 -3.02 -12.45
CA TYR A 41 -15.24 -2.50 -11.09
C TYR A 41 -16.60 -1.89 -10.69
N GLY A 42 -17.32 -1.32 -11.66
CA GLY A 42 -18.55 -0.55 -11.45
C GLY A 42 -18.28 0.92 -11.12
N TYR A 43 -19.29 1.65 -10.64
CA TYR A 43 -19.17 3.09 -10.33
C TYR A 43 -17.93 3.38 -9.44
N PRO A 44 -17.08 4.37 -9.80
CA PRO A 44 -17.27 5.39 -10.83
C PRO A 44 -16.63 5.07 -12.20
N PHE A 45 -16.16 3.84 -12.41
CA PHE A 45 -15.52 3.41 -13.66
C PHE A 45 -16.53 2.83 -14.65
N ALA A 46 -16.45 3.27 -15.90
CA ALA A 46 -17.36 2.86 -16.96
C ALA A 46 -17.08 1.42 -17.40
N ALA A 47 -18.13 0.61 -17.61
CA ALA A 47 -18.00 -0.75 -18.15
C ALA A 47 -17.55 -0.76 -19.60
N VAL A 48 -18.01 0.23 -20.37
CA VAL A 48 -17.64 0.45 -21.77
C VAL A 48 -17.15 1.88 -21.95
N PRO A 49 -16.25 2.14 -22.92
CA PRO A 49 -15.79 3.50 -23.20
C PRO A 49 -16.99 4.45 -23.42
N PRO A 50 -17.09 5.55 -22.65
CA PRO A 50 -18.23 6.46 -22.77
C PRO A 50 -18.20 7.17 -24.13
N LYS A 51 -19.36 7.25 -24.79
CA LYS A 51 -19.54 8.04 -26.01
C LYS A 51 -20.02 9.45 -25.64
N ALA A 52 -19.60 10.45 -26.42
CA ALA A 52 -19.97 11.83 -26.19
C ALA A 52 -21.51 11.99 -26.24
N GLY A 53 -22.08 12.53 -25.16
CA GLY A 53 -23.52 12.77 -25.05
C GLY A 53 -24.37 11.56 -24.59
N GLU A 54 -23.76 10.40 -24.35
CA GLU A 54 -24.46 9.22 -23.80
C GLU A 54 -24.21 9.08 -22.29
N ALA A 55 -25.19 8.50 -21.58
CA ALA A 55 -25.05 8.20 -20.16
C ALA A 55 -23.96 7.15 -19.93
N VAL A 56 -23.18 7.32 -18.85
CA VAL A 56 -22.12 6.38 -18.49
C VAL A 56 -22.74 5.08 -18.01
N VAL A 57 -22.37 3.97 -18.65
CA VAL A 57 -22.81 2.63 -18.25
C VAL A 57 -21.81 2.05 -17.27
N TYR A 58 -22.27 1.66 -16.08
CA TYR A 58 -21.47 1.00 -15.05
C TYR A 58 -21.74 -0.51 -15.05
N ALA A 59 -20.76 -1.31 -14.61
CA ALA A 59 -20.96 -2.73 -14.42
C ALA A 59 -22.02 -2.98 -13.33
N PRO A 60 -23.02 -3.85 -13.57
CA PRO A 60 -24.09 -4.11 -12.61
C PRO A 60 -23.59 -4.86 -11.36
N GLU A 61 -22.59 -5.72 -11.55
CA GLU A 61 -21.91 -6.46 -10.49
C GLU A 61 -20.41 -6.10 -10.51
N SER A 62 -19.86 -5.78 -9.34
CA SER A 62 -18.44 -5.44 -9.23
C SER A 62 -17.58 -6.69 -9.14
N THR A 63 -16.46 -6.72 -9.88
CA THR A 63 -15.40 -7.71 -9.66
C THR A 63 -14.66 -7.52 -8.34
N SER A 64 -14.77 -6.33 -7.74
CA SER A 64 -14.10 -5.92 -6.51
C SER A 64 -15.09 -5.26 -5.52
N PRO A 65 -16.10 -6.00 -5.02
CA PRO A 65 -17.19 -5.45 -4.22
C PRO A 65 -16.72 -4.81 -2.89
N LEU A 66 -15.69 -5.35 -2.22
CA LEU A 66 -15.15 -4.74 -1.00
C LEU A 66 -14.50 -3.39 -1.32
N LEU A 67 -13.57 -3.38 -2.26
CA LEU A 67 -12.84 -2.17 -2.64
C LEU A 67 -13.80 -1.11 -3.19
N GLN A 68 -14.78 -1.51 -4.00
CA GLN A 68 -15.80 -0.60 -4.52
C GLN A 68 -16.66 -0.02 -3.39
N SER A 69 -17.12 -0.85 -2.45
CA SER A 69 -17.91 -0.38 -1.29
C SER A 69 -17.13 0.62 -0.44
N LEU A 70 -15.85 0.36 -0.19
CA LEU A 70 -14.98 1.27 0.56
C LEU A 70 -14.75 2.58 -0.20
N PHE A 71 -14.40 2.48 -1.48
CA PHE A 71 -14.07 3.63 -2.31
C PHE A 71 -15.27 4.57 -2.49
N THR A 72 -16.44 4.00 -2.79
CA THR A 72 -17.68 4.77 -2.96
C THR A 72 -18.16 5.40 -1.66
N ARG A 73 -18.06 4.68 -0.53
CA ARG A 73 -18.52 5.18 0.77
C ARG A 73 -17.60 6.25 1.34
N PHE A 74 -16.29 6.05 1.26
CA PHE A 74 -15.33 6.87 2.00
C PHE A 74 -14.59 7.86 1.11
N VAL A 75 -14.12 7.45 -0.07
CA VAL A 75 -13.25 8.29 -0.91
C VAL A 75 -14.05 9.22 -1.81
N LEU A 76 -15.08 8.72 -2.50
CA LEU A 76 -15.89 9.55 -3.39
C LEU A 76 -16.74 10.58 -2.65
N ALA A 77 -17.00 10.37 -1.37
CA ALA A 77 -17.77 11.28 -0.53
C ALA A 77 -16.91 12.40 0.09
N VAL A 78 -15.57 12.34 0.00
CA VAL A 78 -14.69 13.36 0.60
C VAL A 78 -15.06 14.76 0.06
N PRO A 79 -15.11 15.80 0.92
CA PRO A 79 -15.31 17.17 0.47
C PRO A 79 -14.32 17.57 -0.63
N GLY A 80 -14.83 18.18 -1.71
CA GLY A 80 -14.05 18.51 -2.91
C GLY A 80 -13.90 17.34 -3.90
N VAL A 81 -13.55 16.14 -3.44
CA VAL A 81 -13.49 14.93 -4.30
C VAL A 81 -14.87 14.56 -4.85
N SER A 82 -15.91 14.72 -4.03
CA SER A 82 -17.31 14.54 -4.43
C SER A 82 -17.76 15.46 -5.57
N SER A 83 -17.04 16.57 -5.79
CA SER A 83 -17.27 17.52 -6.88
C SER A 83 -16.49 17.19 -8.15
N PHE A 84 -15.65 16.14 -8.16
CA PHE A 84 -14.88 15.76 -9.34
C PHE A 84 -15.82 15.30 -10.45
N THR A 85 -15.49 15.68 -11.69
CA THR A 85 -16.31 15.33 -12.85
C THR A 85 -16.27 13.82 -13.12
N PRO A 86 -17.31 13.24 -13.74
CA PRO A 86 -17.28 11.83 -14.15
C PRO A 86 -16.04 11.48 -14.98
N GLU A 87 -15.59 12.39 -15.86
CA GLU A 87 -14.46 12.19 -16.76
C GLU A 87 -13.13 12.01 -16.02
N PHE A 88 -12.97 12.67 -14.85
CA PHE A 88 -11.81 12.45 -13.99
C PHE A 88 -11.68 10.96 -13.65
N TRP A 89 -12.80 10.34 -13.28
CA TRP A 89 -12.83 8.93 -12.88
C TRP A 89 -12.82 7.99 -14.08
N ASN A 90 -13.81 8.09 -14.97
CA ASN A 90 -14.07 7.11 -16.02
C ASN A 90 -13.19 7.28 -17.27
N VAL A 91 -12.47 8.40 -17.40
CA VAL A 91 -11.47 8.57 -18.47
C VAL A 91 -10.06 8.66 -17.90
N ARG A 92 -9.77 9.57 -16.96
CA ARG A 92 -8.38 9.80 -16.52
C ARG A 92 -7.87 8.69 -15.62
N VAL A 93 -8.47 8.51 -14.45
CA VAL A 93 -8.06 7.49 -13.47
C VAL A 93 -8.22 6.10 -14.07
N GLN A 94 -9.39 5.80 -14.63
CA GLN A 94 -9.67 4.51 -15.27
C GLN A 94 -8.68 4.22 -16.42
N GLY A 95 -8.39 5.21 -17.27
CA GLY A 95 -7.46 5.04 -18.38
C GLY A 95 -6.02 4.77 -17.92
N ILE A 96 -5.55 5.44 -16.86
CA ILE A 96 -4.24 5.17 -16.25
C ILE A 96 -4.19 3.76 -15.67
N LEU A 97 -5.20 3.35 -14.88
CA LEU A 97 -5.27 2.01 -14.29
C LEU A 97 -5.30 0.91 -15.35
N LYS A 98 -6.12 1.08 -16.39
CA LYS A 98 -6.23 0.11 -17.49
C LYS A 98 -4.91 -0.05 -18.23
N LYS A 99 -4.22 1.06 -18.55
CA LYS A 99 -2.90 1.01 -19.19
C LYS A 99 -1.86 0.33 -18.31
N PHE A 100 -1.86 0.56 -17.00
CA PHE A 100 -0.98 -0.16 -16.08
C PHE A 100 -1.24 -1.67 -16.04
N ALA A 101 -2.50 -2.09 -16.14
CA ALA A 101 -2.85 -3.50 -16.26
C ALA A 101 -2.42 -4.09 -17.62
N GLU A 102 -2.54 -3.32 -18.71
CA GLU A 102 -2.18 -3.75 -20.08
C GLU A 102 -0.67 -3.91 -20.28
N VAL A 103 0.16 -3.03 -19.70
CA VAL A 103 1.63 -3.11 -19.84
C VAL A 103 2.25 -4.29 -19.09
N ASP A 104 1.49 -4.99 -18.23
CA ASP A 104 1.92 -6.25 -17.61
C ASP A 104 3.29 -6.15 -16.93
N LEU A 105 3.39 -5.26 -15.94
CA LEU A 105 4.62 -5.10 -15.15
C LEU A 105 4.94 -6.40 -14.42
N SER A 106 6.21 -6.75 -14.41
CA SER A 106 6.71 -8.06 -13.99
C SER A 106 6.61 -8.32 -12.48
N GLU A 107 6.44 -9.59 -12.11
CA GLU A 107 6.13 -10.05 -10.76
C GLU A 107 7.36 -10.53 -9.98
N SER A 108 7.15 -10.78 -8.68
CA SER A 108 8.18 -11.34 -7.80
C SER A 108 8.69 -12.71 -8.25
N TYR A 109 7.83 -13.51 -8.90
CA TYR A 109 8.19 -14.84 -9.37
C TYR A 109 9.33 -14.81 -10.39
N GLU A 110 9.17 -14.07 -11.49
CA GLU A 110 10.19 -13.96 -12.55
C GLU A 110 11.46 -13.28 -12.05
N LYS A 111 11.31 -12.28 -11.17
CA LYS A 111 12.44 -11.52 -10.64
C LYS A 111 13.26 -12.28 -9.60
N GLY A 112 12.81 -13.44 -9.14
CA GLY A 112 13.48 -14.18 -8.07
C GLY A 112 13.45 -13.50 -6.69
N ALA A 113 12.69 -12.42 -6.53
CA ALA A 113 12.73 -11.58 -5.33
C ALA A 113 11.42 -10.83 -5.06
N LEU A 114 11.14 -10.57 -3.78
CA LEU A 114 10.06 -9.66 -3.37
C LEU A 114 10.32 -8.26 -3.95
N GLY A 115 9.31 -7.64 -4.56
CA GLY A 115 9.42 -6.32 -5.17
C GLY A 115 8.57 -5.29 -4.46
N ILE A 116 8.90 -4.01 -4.63
CA ILE A 116 8.20 -2.87 -4.01
C ILE A 116 6.69 -2.92 -4.25
N ARG A 117 6.26 -3.23 -5.48
CA ARG A 117 4.83 -3.36 -5.80
C ARG A 117 4.15 -4.41 -4.93
N LYS A 118 4.76 -5.60 -4.79
CA LYS A 118 4.23 -6.67 -3.94
C LYS A 118 4.21 -6.23 -2.47
N THR A 119 5.31 -5.66 -1.98
CA THR A 119 5.45 -5.13 -0.62
C THR A 119 4.37 -4.10 -0.28
N LEU A 120 4.20 -3.08 -1.12
CA LEU A 120 3.21 -2.02 -0.90
C LEU A 120 1.77 -2.51 -1.10
N ALA A 121 1.52 -3.42 -2.06
CA ALA A 121 0.19 -3.99 -2.27
C ALA A 121 -0.26 -4.84 -1.08
N THR A 122 0.62 -5.69 -0.53
CA THR A 122 0.31 -6.49 0.66
C THR A 122 0.18 -5.61 1.91
N ALA A 123 1.00 -4.57 2.06
CA ALA A 123 0.86 -3.60 3.15
C ALA A 123 -0.49 -2.85 3.07
N SER A 124 -0.86 -2.41 1.86
CA SER A 124 -2.15 -1.74 1.63
C SER A 124 -3.32 -2.68 1.93
N SER A 125 -3.20 -3.96 1.56
CA SER A 125 -4.22 -4.97 1.83
C SER A 125 -4.52 -5.11 3.32
N THR A 126 -3.51 -5.12 4.20
CA THR A 126 -3.73 -5.29 5.65
C THR A 126 -4.38 -4.07 6.31
N VAL A 127 -4.15 -2.87 5.77
CA VAL A 127 -4.84 -1.66 6.21
C VAL A 127 -6.29 -1.67 5.70
N ILE A 128 -6.49 -1.92 4.41
CA ILE A 128 -7.80 -1.91 3.76
C ILE A 128 -8.73 -2.97 4.37
N GLU A 129 -8.25 -4.20 4.63
CA GLU A 129 -9.09 -5.26 5.20
C GLU A 129 -9.61 -4.90 6.61
N THR A 130 -8.86 -4.09 7.36
CA THR A 130 -9.25 -3.67 8.70
C THR A 130 -10.43 -2.70 8.63
N VAL A 131 -10.39 -1.76 7.67
CA VAL A 131 -11.51 -0.88 7.36
C VAL A 131 -12.70 -1.67 6.80
N ALA A 132 -12.45 -2.64 5.90
CA ALA A 132 -13.48 -3.51 5.35
C ALA A 132 -14.23 -4.30 6.44
N ARG A 133 -13.48 -4.90 7.37
CA ARG A 133 -14.04 -5.61 8.52
C ARG A 133 -14.92 -4.70 9.36
N GLY A 134 -14.45 -3.48 9.67
CA GLY A 134 -15.24 -2.49 10.40
C GLY A 134 -16.51 -2.06 9.65
N GLN A 135 -16.44 -1.84 8.34
CA GLN A 135 -17.59 -1.42 7.53
C GLN A 135 -18.68 -2.52 7.45
N ILE A 136 -18.28 -3.78 7.47
CA ILE A 136 -19.20 -4.92 7.27
C ILE A 136 -19.68 -5.51 8.60
N GLY A 137 -18.77 -5.65 9.58
CA GLY A 137 -19.06 -6.22 10.91
C GLY A 137 -19.41 -5.19 11.98
N GLY A 138 -19.16 -3.91 11.72
CA GLY A 138 -19.36 -2.83 12.67
C GLY A 138 -18.14 -2.56 13.56
N GLY A 139 -18.13 -1.38 14.19
CA GLY A 139 -17.09 -0.94 15.10
C GLY A 139 -17.20 -1.56 16.50
N PRO A 140 -16.13 -1.46 17.31
CA PRO A 140 -16.10 -1.96 18.68
C PRO A 140 -17.17 -1.28 19.52
N VAL A 141 -17.73 -2.01 20.49
CA VAL A 141 -18.73 -1.50 21.43
C VAL A 141 -18.21 -1.78 22.84
N SER A 142 -17.85 -0.74 23.58
CA SER A 142 -17.55 -0.84 25.00
C SER A 142 -18.70 -0.30 25.87
N ASP A 143 -18.90 -0.92 27.03
CA ASP A 143 -19.90 -0.52 28.02
C ASP A 143 -19.44 0.73 28.76
N SER A 144 -20.09 1.87 28.51
CA SER A 144 -19.72 3.17 29.08
C SER A 144 -19.70 3.18 30.61
N ALA A 145 -20.50 2.32 31.27
CA ALA A 145 -20.53 2.21 32.72
C ALA A 145 -19.29 1.54 33.33
N LYS A 146 -18.49 0.84 32.51
CA LYS A 146 -17.30 0.08 32.93
C LYS A 146 -15.98 0.71 32.49
N ARG A 147 -16.03 1.86 31.80
CA ARG A 147 -14.83 2.50 31.26
C ARG A 147 -14.01 3.17 32.35
N SER A 148 -12.69 3.15 32.16
CA SER A 148 -11.78 3.88 33.04
C SER A 148 -11.81 5.37 32.71
N ILE A 149 -11.72 6.22 33.72
CA ILE A 149 -11.57 7.67 33.55
C ILE A 149 -10.08 8.05 33.39
N ASN A 150 -9.18 7.18 33.86
CA ASN A 150 -7.74 7.38 33.84
C ASN A 150 -7.05 6.31 32.99
N TYR A 151 -6.05 6.73 32.20
CA TYR A 151 -5.24 5.87 31.35
C TYR A 151 -3.77 6.10 31.67
N ASP A 152 -3.03 5.05 32.04
CA ASP A 152 -1.59 5.13 32.24
C ASP A 152 -0.88 5.06 30.87
N LEU A 153 -0.21 6.15 30.48
CA LEU A 153 0.48 6.25 29.19
C LEU A 153 1.68 5.30 29.07
N ASN A 154 2.10 4.67 30.18
CA ASN A 154 3.18 3.68 30.20
C ASN A 154 2.67 2.23 30.14
N LYS A 155 1.35 2.01 30.03
CA LYS A 155 0.76 0.67 29.96
C LYS A 155 0.09 0.42 28.61
N ALA A 156 0.53 -0.64 27.94
CA ALA A 156 0.01 -1.04 26.64
C ALA A 156 -1.49 -1.37 26.70
N GLU A 157 -1.96 -1.99 27.78
CA GLU A 157 -3.37 -2.32 27.97
C GLU A 157 -4.25 -1.07 28.10
N ASP A 158 -3.75 -0.02 28.74
CA ASP A 158 -4.50 1.24 28.90
C ASP A 158 -4.52 2.04 27.59
N LEU A 159 -3.42 2.06 26.83
CA LEU A 159 -3.41 2.67 25.49
C LEU A 159 -4.40 1.97 24.53
N SER A 160 -4.44 0.63 24.55
CA SER A 160 -5.36 -0.15 23.71
C SER A 160 -6.81 0.09 24.10
N ARG A 161 -7.10 0.12 25.41
CA ARG A 161 -8.45 0.44 25.91
C ARG A 161 -8.88 1.86 25.54
N ALA A 162 -7.99 2.85 25.65
CA ALA A 162 -8.28 4.22 25.26
C ALA A 162 -8.62 4.34 23.77
N TRP A 163 -7.92 3.58 22.93
CA TRP A 163 -8.22 3.49 21.50
C TRP A 163 -9.60 2.87 21.24
N ASP A 164 -9.94 1.74 21.88
CA ASP A 164 -11.23 1.08 21.71
C ASP A 164 -12.41 1.93 22.22
N ASP A 165 -12.23 2.61 23.36
CA ASP A 165 -13.21 3.55 23.90
C ASP A 165 -13.38 4.75 22.98
N SER A 166 -12.27 5.31 22.47
CA SER A 166 -12.30 6.39 21.46
C SER A 166 -13.01 5.98 20.17
N MET A 167 -12.77 4.76 19.69
CA MET A 167 -13.45 4.22 18.51
C MET A 167 -14.95 4.01 18.78
N THR A 168 -15.31 3.54 19.98
CA THR A 168 -16.72 3.42 20.38
C THR A 168 -17.39 4.79 20.39
N ASP A 169 -16.75 5.81 20.96
CA ASP A 169 -17.33 7.15 21.07
C ASP A 169 -17.36 7.89 19.72
N LEU A 170 -16.39 7.65 18.83
CA LEU A 170 -16.44 8.12 17.44
C LEU A 170 -17.60 7.51 16.67
N VAL A 171 -17.83 6.20 16.82
CA VAL A 171 -18.86 5.50 16.04
C VAL A 171 -20.25 5.74 16.62
N TYR A 172 -20.42 5.68 17.93
CA TYR A 172 -21.74 5.63 18.58
C TYR A 172 -22.09 6.89 19.39
N GLY A 173 -21.15 7.83 19.56
CA GLY A 173 -21.33 9.08 20.30
C GLY A 173 -21.15 10.34 19.45
N ASP A 174 -20.90 11.46 20.12
CA ASP A 174 -20.65 12.79 19.55
C ASP A 174 -19.17 13.17 19.56
N PHE A 175 -18.27 12.23 19.86
CA PHE A 175 -16.83 12.50 20.04
C PHE A 175 -16.17 13.11 18.81
N CYS A 176 -16.64 12.77 17.60
CA CYS A 176 -16.17 13.45 16.38
C CYS A 176 -16.42 14.97 16.44
N ASP A 177 -17.56 15.39 16.99
CA ASP A 177 -17.89 16.80 17.11
C ASP A 177 -17.04 17.49 18.18
N GLU A 178 -16.88 16.84 19.33
CA GLU A 178 -16.07 17.34 20.45
C GLU A 178 -14.61 17.57 20.04
N LEU A 179 -14.01 16.60 19.35
CA LEU A 179 -12.62 16.68 18.89
C LEU A 179 -12.40 17.83 17.90
N LEU A 180 -13.35 18.04 16.98
CA LEU A 180 -13.27 19.14 16.00
C LEU A 180 -13.49 20.50 16.65
N ASP A 181 -14.38 20.59 17.64
CA ASP A 181 -14.60 21.80 18.44
C ASP A 181 -13.37 22.16 19.28
N HIS A 182 -12.66 21.15 19.79
CA HIS A 182 -11.40 21.33 20.51
C HIS A 182 -10.29 21.85 19.59
N LEU A 183 -10.16 21.26 18.39
CA LEU A 183 -9.20 21.73 17.38
C LEU A 183 -9.46 23.17 16.96
N ALA A 184 -10.70 23.66 16.96
CA ALA A 184 -10.98 25.07 16.68
C ALA A 184 -10.47 26.02 17.78
N LYS A 185 -10.33 25.54 19.03
CA LYS A 185 -9.94 26.32 20.21
C LYS A 185 -8.43 26.35 20.44
N THR A 186 -7.74 25.24 20.19
CA THR A 186 -6.30 25.09 20.48
C THR A 186 -5.60 24.15 19.51
N ASP A 187 -4.28 24.32 19.36
CA ASP A 187 -3.37 23.39 18.68
C ASP A 187 -2.78 22.33 19.62
N ASP A 188 -3.14 22.33 20.91
CA ASP A 188 -2.88 21.21 21.82
C ASP A 188 -4.03 20.19 21.76
N PHE A 189 -4.01 19.34 20.73
CA PHE A 189 -5.07 18.34 20.51
C PHE A 189 -5.20 17.34 21.66
N GLN A 190 -4.09 16.95 22.28
CA GLN A 190 -4.09 15.94 23.34
C GLN A 190 -4.62 16.45 24.68
N SER A 191 -4.68 17.77 24.88
CA SER A 191 -5.31 18.38 26.07
C SER A 191 -6.82 18.21 26.14
N HIS A 192 -7.48 17.67 25.10
CA HIS A 192 -8.93 17.44 25.11
C HIS A 192 -9.36 16.56 26.29
N SER A 193 -8.70 15.42 26.47
CA SER A 193 -8.97 14.49 27.58
C SER A 193 -7.85 13.45 27.74
N PRO A 194 -7.72 12.79 28.92
CA PRO A 194 -6.79 11.68 29.10
C PRO A 194 -6.99 10.54 28.09
N GLN A 195 -8.23 10.29 27.69
CA GLN A 195 -8.58 9.32 26.64
C GLN A 195 -7.97 9.69 25.28
N VAL A 196 -8.06 10.96 24.87
CA VAL A 196 -7.47 11.44 23.61
C VAL A 196 -5.95 11.38 23.67
N ALA A 197 -5.35 11.77 24.79
CA ALA A 197 -3.90 11.71 24.97
C ALA A 197 -3.38 10.28 24.79
N ALA A 198 -4.00 9.30 25.46
CA ALA A 198 -3.67 7.88 25.35
C ALA A 198 -3.94 7.30 23.95
N ALA A 199 -5.08 7.61 23.33
CA ALA A 199 -5.40 7.16 21.98
C ALA A 199 -4.41 7.72 20.93
N CYS A 200 -3.95 8.96 21.10
CA CYS A 200 -2.93 9.56 20.24
C CYS A 200 -1.57 8.84 20.40
N ASP A 201 -1.17 8.49 21.63
CA ASP A 201 0.07 7.74 21.86
C ASP A 201 -0.04 6.29 21.32
N TYR A 202 -1.21 5.65 21.40
CA TYR A 202 -1.50 4.37 20.73
C TYR A 202 -1.31 4.47 19.21
N ILE A 203 -1.94 5.45 18.55
CA ILE A 203 -1.83 5.69 17.11
C ILE A 203 -0.36 5.92 16.73
N LEU A 204 0.35 6.73 17.52
CA LEU A 204 1.73 7.09 17.26
C LEU A 204 2.66 5.88 17.25
N VAL A 205 2.54 4.98 18.24
CA VAL A 205 3.36 3.75 18.29
C VAL A 205 3.07 2.84 17.07
N HIS A 206 1.82 2.71 16.67
CA HIS A 206 1.45 1.91 15.49
C HIS A 206 1.94 2.53 14.18
N LEU A 207 1.85 3.86 14.02
CA LEU A 207 2.40 4.58 12.86
C LEU A 207 3.92 4.47 12.79
N ALA A 208 4.61 4.63 13.93
CA ALA A 208 6.07 4.45 14.01
C ALA A 208 6.48 3.04 13.58
N THR A 209 5.74 2.04 14.04
CA THR A 209 5.99 0.64 13.67
C THR A 209 5.75 0.39 12.18
N LEU A 210 4.67 0.93 11.61
CA LEU A 210 4.40 0.83 10.18
C LEU A 210 5.52 1.47 9.35
N CYS A 211 5.98 2.66 9.72
CA CYS A 211 7.11 3.33 9.06
C CYS A 211 8.39 2.48 9.13
N HIS A 212 8.74 1.97 10.32
CA HIS A 212 9.88 1.09 10.51
C HIS A 212 9.78 -0.18 9.64
N GLN A 213 8.62 -0.84 9.62
CA GLN A 213 8.43 -2.05 8.82
C GLN A 213 8.58 -1.77 7.31
N VAL A 214 8.02 -0.68 6.80
CA VAL A 214 8.08 -0.30 5.38
C VAL A 214 9.49 0.11 4.96
N LEU A 215 10.17 0.92 5.76
CA LEU A 215 11.42 1.60 5.36
C LEU A 215 12.68 0.84 5.78
N ILE A 216 12.62 0.02 6.84
CA ILE A 216 13.77 -0.69 7.40
C ILE A 216 13.66 -2.20 7.17
N VAL A 217 12.58 -2.84 7.62
CA VAL A 217 12.48 -4.32 7.64
C VAL A 217 12.16 -4.91 6.27
N SER A 218 11.36 -4.20 5.47
CA SER A 218 10.96 -4.66 4.14
C SER A 218 12.17 -4.82 3.21
N PRO A 219 12.20 -5.86 2.34
CA PRO A 219 13.37 -6.15 1.49
C PRO A 219 13.89 -4.99 0.62
N GLU A 220 13.00 -4.06 0.27
CA GLU A 220 13.27 -2.90 -0.60
C GLU A 220 13.17 -1.56 0.15
N GLY A 221 13.12 -1.57 1.48
CA GLY A 221 12.89 -0.39 2.31
C GLY A 221 13.93 0.70 2.09
N GLN A 222 15.22 0.36 2.08
CA GLN A 222 16.30 1.32 1.86
C GLN A 222 16.34 1.89 0.44
N TYR A 223 15.91 1.11 -0.55
CA TYR A 223 15.71 1.64 -1.90
C TYR A 223 14.52 2.61 -1.93
N LEU A 224 13.43 2.34 -1.19
CA LEU A 224 12.32 3.28 -1.05
C LEU A 224 12.76 4.59 -0.37
N VAL A 225 13.62 4.52 0.65
CA VAL A 225 14.23 5.72 1.28
C VAL A 225 15.05 6.52 0.27
N LYS A 226 15.87 5.85 -0.57
CA LYS A 226 16.60 6.50 -1.67
C LYS A 226 15.65 7.18 -2.66
N LEU A 227 14.57 6.49 -3.04
CA LEU A 227 13.56 7.02 -3.95
C LEU A 227 12.88 8.27 -3.36
N MET A 228 12.49 8.22 -2.08
CA MET A 228 11.94 9.36 -1.35
C MET A 228 12.92 10.54 -1.31
N ASP A 229 14.19 10.30 -0.98
CA ASP A 229 15.24 11.33 -0.95
C ASP A 229 15.45 11.98 -2.33
N ASN A 230 15.47 11.18 -3.39
CA ASN A 230 15.62 11.66 -4.77
C ASN A 230 14.42 12.52 -5.21
N VAL A 231 13.19 12.07 -4.94
CA VAL A 231 11.97 12.85 -5.26
C VAL A 231 11.95 14.15 -4.46
N HIS A 232 12.20 14.06 -3.15
CA HIS A 232 12.17 15.19 -2.21
C HIS A 232 13.13 16.31 -2.64
N LYS A 233 14.36 15.96 -3.04
CA LYS A 233 15.36 16.92 -3.53
C LYS A 233 14.99 17.60 -4.84
N MET A 234 14.11 17.01 -5.64
CA MET A 234 13.68 17.60 -6.91
C MET A 234 12.49 18.56 -6.77
N VAL A 235 11.81 18.60 -5.63
CA VAL A 235 10.67 19.50 -5.41
C VAL A 235 11.17 20.95 -5.21
N PRO A 236 10.69 21.93 -5.99
CA PRO A 236 11.14 23.32 -5.89
C PRO A 236 10.45 24.05 -4.73
N TYR A 237 10.70 23.62 -3.48
CA TYR A 237 10.03 24.14 -2.27
C TYR A 237 10.07 25.66 -2.14
N ALA A 238 11.17 26.30 -2.53
CA ALA A 238 11.28 27.76 -2.51
C ALA A 238 10.27 28.44 -3.45
N MET A 239 10.14 27.95 -4.69
CA MET A 239 9.16 28.47 -5.65
C MET A 239 7.72 28.18 -5.22
N VAL A 240 7.47 26.98 -4.69
CA VAL A 240 6.15 26.59 -4.15
C VAL A 240 5.74 27.56 -3.05
N ARG A 241 6.60 27.77 -2.04
CA ARG A 241 6.33 28.71 -0.95
C ARG A 241 6.18 30.15 -1.44
N GLN A 242 7.02 30.61 -2.36
CA GLN A 242 6.89 31.96 -2.94
C GLN A 242 5.54 32.14 -3.65
N THR A 243 5.08 31.13 -4.38
CA THR A 243 3.81 31.16 -5.09
C THR A 243 2.63 31.14 -4.14
N LEU A 244 2.70 30.35 -3.06
CA LEU A 244 1.68 30.32 -2.01
C LEU A 244 1.54 31.65 -1.27
N ARG A 245 2.53 32.55 -1.32
CA ARG A 245 2.42 33.91 -0.73
C ARG A 245 1.66 34.90 -1.61
N ILE A 246 1.25 34.51 -2.82
CA ILE A 246 0.44 35.36 -3.70
C ILE A 246 -0.97 35.47 -3.13
N GLY A 247 -1.37 36.66 -2.68
CA GLY A 247 -2.66 36.86 -2.00
C GLY A 247 -3.90 36.53 -2.83
N ASN A 248 -3.87 36.76 -4.15
CA ASN A 248 -5.00 36.36 -5.01
C ASN A 248 -4.95 34.85 -5.31
N ALA A 249 -5.98 34.12 -4.86
CA ALA A 249 -6.02 32.67 -5.01
C ALA A 249 -6.07 32.16 -6.45
N ALA A 250 -6.70 32.88 -7.39
CA ALA A 250 -6.72 32.47 -8.79
C ALA A 250 -5.31 32.55 -9.41
N THR A 251 -4.60 33.66 -9.14
CA THR A 251 -3.21 33.84 -9.57
C THR A 251 -2.28 32.83 -8.90
N MET A 252 -2.47 32.56 -7.60
CA MET A 252 -1.71 31.54 -6.87
C MET A 252 -1.88 30.16 -7.52
N ILE A 253 -3.13 29.71 -7.75
CA ILE A 253 -3.42 28.41 -8.37
C ILE A 253 -2.84 28.34 -9.77
N ALA A 254 -3.02 29.38 -10.59
CA ALA A 254 -2.43 29.43 -11.93
C ALA A 254 -0.89 29.36 -11.88
N GLY A 255 -0.27 30.04 -10.92
CA GLY A 255 1.17 29.98 -10.67
C GLY A 255 1.62 28.56 -10.27
N MET A 256 0.89 27.91 -9.36
CA MET A 256 1.19 26.55 -8.92
C MET A 256 1.06 25.53 -10.06
N MET A 257 0.00 25.66 -10.86
CA MET A 257 -0.21 24.85 -12.06
C MET A 257 0.88 25.10 -13.10
N LYS A 258 1.39 26.33 -13.20
CA LYS A 258 2.52 26.65 -14.08
C LYS A 258 3.82 26.01 -13.59
N ILE A 259 4.08 25.97 -12.29
CA ILE A 259 5.28 25.30 -11.74
C ILE A 259 5.28 23.82 -12.10
N PHE A 260 4.17 23.12 -11.86
CA PHE A 260 4.15 21.67 -11.97
C PHE A 260 3.76 21.14 -13.35
N LEU A 261 2.87 21.83 -14.07
CA LEU A 261 2.25 21.33 -15.30
C LEU A 261 2.64 22.11 -16.57
N ALA A 262 3.40 23.20 -16.47
CA ALA A 262 3.95 23.82 -17.67
C ALA A 262 5.00 22.90 -18.29
N LYS A 263 4.97 22.81 -19.63
CA LYS A 263 5.98 22.07 -20.38
C LYS A 263 7.32 22.77 -20.22
N ILE A 264 8.35 22.03 -19.79
CA ILE A 264 9.69 22.58 -19.58
C ILE A 264 10.50 22.36 -20.86
N SER A 265 11.24 23.38 -21.30
CA SER A 265 12.18 23.24 -22.41
C SER A 265 13.47 22.56 -21.94
N VAL A 266 14.16 21.88 -22.86
CA VAL A 266 15.42 21.18 -22.57
C VAL A 266 16.49 22.12 -21.98
N GLY A 267 16.54 23.38 -22.42
CA GLY A 267 17.52 24.38 -21.94
C GLY A 267 17.26 24.90 -20.52
N SER A 268 16.01 24.94 -20.04
CA SER A 268 15.71 25.31 -18.64
C SER A 268 16.10 24.20 -17.66
N VAL A 269 16.13 22.95 -18.12
CA VAL A 269 16.44 21.76 -17.31
C VAL A 269 17.94 21.61 -17.07
N SER A 270 18.80 21.93 -18.03
CA SER A 270 20.26 21.76 -17.89
C SER A 270 20.84 22.63 -16.77
N ASN A 271 20.33 23.85 -16.58
CA ASN A 271 20.76 24.73 -15.50
C ASN A 271 20.14 24.39 -14.14
N TRP A 272 18.91 23.87 -14.12
CA TRP A 272 18.21 23.57 -12.86
C TRP A 272 18.57 22.19 -12.29
N PHE A 273 18.85 21.21 -13.14
CA PHE A 273 19.06 19.82 -12.74
C PHE A 273 20.44 19.25 -13.11
N GLY A 274 21.31 20.02 -13.77
CA GLY A 274 22.67 19.58 -14.15
C GLY A 274 22.70 18.42 -15.17
N LEU A 275 21.58 18.15 -15.86
CA LEU A 275 21.44 17.04 -16.81
C LEU A 275 21.43 17.58 -18.26
N THR A 276 22.37 17.14 -19.10
CA THR A 276 22.60 17.71 -20.45
C THR A 276 22.13 16.86 -21.63
N SER A 277 21.43 15.73 -21.44
CA SER A 277 20.89 14.98 -22.58
C SER A 277 19.76 14.02 -22.15
N ASN A 278 18.78 13.81 -23.04
CA ASN A 278 17.65 12.87 -22.94
C ASN A 278 16.32 13.39 -22.38
N ALA A 279 15.97 14.67 -22.60
CA ALA A 279 14.58 15.10 -22.42
C ALA A 279 13.79 14.90 -23.72
N ALA A 280 12.69 14.15 -23.67
CA ALA A 280 11.68 14.21 -24.71
C ALA A 280 10.96 15.57 -24.61
N ASP A 281 10.84 16.29 -25.73
CA ASP A 281 10.15 17.57 -25.77
C ASP A 281 8.71 17.43 -25.25
N GLY A 282 8.32 18.31 -24.32
CA GLY A 282 6.93 18.49 -23.91
C GLY A 282 6.47 17.84 -22.60
N GLN A 283 7.37 17.33 -21.76
CA GLN A 283 7.04 16.91 -20.40
C GLN A 283 6.91 18.08 -19.43
N ASN A 284 6.02 17.96 -18.44
CA ASN A 284 5.96 18.88 -17.30
C ASN A 284 6.91 18.48 -16.16
N LEU A 285 6.99 19.28 -15.08
CA LEU A 285 7.91 19.03 -13.97
C LEU A 285 7.68 17.66 -13.30
N LEU A 286 6.42 17.30 -13.03
CA LEU A 286 6.10 16.03 -12.36
C LEU A 286 6.50 14.83 -13.21
N GLN A 287 6.15 14.86 -14.50
CA GLN A 287 6.56 13.84 -15.47
C GLN A 287 8.08 13.78 -15.63
N LYS A 288 8.75 14.93 -15.53
CA LYS A 288 10.21 15.02 -15.61
C LYS A 288 10.88 14.36 -14.40
N ILE A 289 10.38 14.63 -13.19
CA ILE A 289 10.87 13.98 -11.96
C ILE A 289 10.75 12.46 -12.08
N ILE A 290 9.58 11.97 -12.49
CA ILE A 290 9.34 10.53 -12.73
C ILE A 290 10.34 9.98 -13.76
N THR A 291 10.47 10.63 -14.91
CA THR A 291 11.33 10.18 -16.01
C THR A 291 12.82 10.15 -15.62
N VAL A 292 13.30 11.17 -14.89
CA VAL A 292 14.71 11.26 -14.48
C VAL A 292 15.05 10.19 -13.45
N ILE A 293 14.24 10.06 -12.41
CA ILE A 293 14.50 9.12 -11.31
C ILE A 293 14.48 7.69 -11.82
N LEU A 294 13.45 7.31 -12.58
CA LEU A 294 13.37 5.97 -13.17
C LEU A 294 14.45 5.76 -14.24
N GLY A 295 14.88 6.82 -14.92
CA GLY A 295 16.01 6.78 -15.86
C GLY A 295 17.36 6.48 -15.18
N TRP A 296 17.61 7.04 -13.99
CA TRP A 296 18.79 6.71 -13.18
C TRP A 296 18.80 5.23 -12.79
N ASP A 297 17.66 4.70 -12.36
CA ASP A 297 17.54 3.27 -12.05
C ASP A 297 17.80 2.40 -13.28
N CYS A 298 17.24 2.75 -14.44
CA CYS A 298 17.52 2.04 -15.69
C CYS A 298 19.02 2.05 -16.02
N ALA A 299 19.73 3.16 -15.77
CA ALA A 299 21.17 3.24 -15.99
C ALA A 299 21.95 2.31 -15.03
N ASP A 300 21.52 2.19 -13.77
CA ASP A 300 22.14 1.28 -12.80
C ASP A 300 21.91 -0.19 -13.17
N PHE A 301 20.70 -0.57 -13.60
CA PHE A 301 20.44 -1.93 -14.10
C PHE A 301 21.20 -2.27 -15.39
N LYS A 302 21.41 -1.28 -16.28
CA LYS A 302 22.26 -1.45 -17.47
C LYS A 302 23.69 -1.81 -17.09
N LYS A 303 24.26 -1.22 -16.03
CA LYS A 303 25.60 -1.60 -15.52
C LYS A 303 25.62 -3.06 -15.07
N THR A 304 24.57 -3.55 -14.40
CA THR A 304 24.46 -4.96 -13.99
C THR A 304 24.41 -5.89 -15.21
N ILE A 305 23.58 -5.55 -16.21
CA ILE A 305 23.49 -6.28 -17.49
C ILE A 305 24.86 -6.34 -18.18
N ASP A 306 25.55 -5.20 -18.29
CA ASP A 306 26.85 -5.12 -18.94
C ASP A 306 27.94 -5.88 -18.17
N LYS A 307 27.89 -5.86 -16.84
CA LYS A 307 28.81 -6.62 -15.98
C LYS A 307 28.66 -8.12 -16.22
N ILE A 308 27.42 -8.64 -16.21
CA ILE A 308 27.14 -10.06 -16.43
C ILE A 308 27.50 -10.46 -17.87
N ALA A 309 27.11 -9.65 -18.86
CA ALA A 309 27.37 -9.95 -20.27
C ALA A 309 28.87 -9.96 -20.66
N LYS A 310 29.71 -9.29 -19.87
CA LYS A 310 31.18 -9.22 -20.07
C LYS A 310 31.96 -10.12 -19.10
N ALA A 311 31.29 -10.84 -18.21
CA ALA A 311 31.95 -11.71 -17.25
C ALA A 311 32.66 -12.88 -17.98
N LYS A 312 33.92 -13.16 -17.62
CA LYS A 312 34.70 -14.25 -18.21
C LYS A 312 34.10 -15.63 -17.89
N ASP A 313 33.58 -15.77 -16.67
CA ASP A 313 32.88 -16.97 -16.19
C ASP A 313 31.35 -16.73 -16.18
N GLY A 314 30.86 -15.96 -17.15
CA GLY A 314 29.44 -15.63 -17.29
C GLY A 314 28.68 -16.57 -18.21
N PRO A 315 27.33 -16.45 -18.25
CA PRO A 315 26.48 -17.25 -19.12
C PRO A 315 26.86 -17.10 -20.60
N SER A 316 26.58 -18.14 -21.39
CA SER A 316 26.79 -18.10 -22.83
C SER A 316 26.01 -16.96 -23.51
N LYS A 317 26.53 -16.43 -24.62
CA LYS A 317 25.82 -15.39 -25.40
C LYS A 317 24.42 -15.84 -25.83
N GLY A 318 24.28 -17.10 -26.23
CA GLY A 318 22.98 -17.68 -26.60
C GLY A 318 21.98 -17.70 -25.44
N ALA A 319 22.44 -17.98 -24.21
CA ALA A 319 21.58 -17.90 -23.03
C ALA A 319 21.11 -16.47 -22.75
N LEU A 320 22.01 -15.49 -22.81
CA LEU A 320 21.68 -14.07 -22.63
C LEU A 320 20.72 -13.55 -23.70
N GLU A 321 20.90 -13.96 -24.96
CA GLU A 321 20.02 -13.62 -26.08
C GLU A 321 18.63 -14.24 -25.92
N ALA A 322 18.54 -15.51 -25.50
CA ALA A 322 17.28 -16.18 -25.22
C ALA A 322 16.47 -15.47 -24.11
N ILE A 323 17.14 -15.07 -23.02
CA ILE A 323 16.52 -14.33 -21.91
C ILE A 323 16.04 -12.95 -22.37
N ARG A 324 16.86 -12.25 -23.17
CA ARG A 324 16.48 -10.94 -23.74
C ARG A 324 15.28 -11.05 -24.67
N ALA A 325 15.27 -12.05 -25.55
CA ALA A 325 14.15 -12.32 -26.45
C ALA A 325 12.87 -12.63 -25.66
N HIS A 326 12.97 -13.46 -24.62
CA HIS A 326 11.83 -13.77 -23.76
C HIS A 326 11.26 -12.54 -23.03
N THR A 327 12.13 -11.64 -22.57
CA THR A 327 11.71 -10.38 -21.91
C THR A 327 10.80 -9.53 -22.81
N GLN A 328 11.06 -9.56 -24.13
CA GLN A 328 10.30 -8.80 -25.14
C GLN A 328 9.15 -9.62 -25.76
N ALA A 329 9.00 -10.89 -25.39
CA ALA A 329 7.95 -11.75 -25.95
C ALA A 329 6.56 -11.29 -25.50
N PRO A 330 5.48 -11.60 -26.25
CA PRO A 330 4.11 -11.28 -25.85
C PRO A 330 3.74 -11.84 -24.46
N LYS A 331 2.79 -11.18 -23.77
CA LYS A 331 2.32 -11.59 -22.44
C LYS A 331 1.96 -13.07 -22.36
N SER A 332 1.20 -13.58 -23.33
CA SER A 332 0.78 -14.99 -23.38
C SER A 332 1.95 -15.97 -23.38
N VAL A 333 3.07 -15.62 -24.03
CA VAL A 333 4.29 -16.45 -24.05
C VAL A 333 4.98 -16.40 -22.69
N ARG A 334 5.05 -15.21 -22.07
CA ARG A 334 5.65 -15.06 -20.73
C ARG A 334 4.86 -15.81 -19.66
N ASP A 335 3.53 -15.70 -19.70
CA ASP A 335 2.64 -16.41 -18.79
C ASP A 335 2.75 -17.93 -18.96
N ALA A 336 2.76 -18.43 -20.21
CA ALA A 336 2.94 -19.87 -20.46
C ALA A 336 4.27 -20.43 -19.92
N ILE A 337 5.36 -19.66 -20.02
CA ILE A 337 6.67 -20.04 -19.46
C ILE A 337 6.64 -20.03 -17.92
N ARG A 338 5.98 -19.03 -17.30
CA ARG A 338 5.76 -18.99 -15.86
C ARG A 338 4.98 -20.21 -15.38
N ASP A 339 3.85 -20.51 -16.00
CA ASP A 339 2.98 -21.62 -15.63
C ASP A 339 3.72 -22.95 -15.74
N LYS A 340 4.47 -23.14 -16.83
CA LYS A 340 5.32 -24.32 -17.03
C LYS A 340 6.42 -24.44 -15.97
N SER A 341 7.06 -23.32 -15.62
CA SER A 341 8.07 -23.27 -14.55
C SER A 341 7.51 -23.69 -13.19
N MET A 342 6.31 -23.20 -12.84
CA MET A 342 5.63 -23.58 -11.60
C MET A 342 5.26 -25.05 -11.59
N HIS A 343 4.62 -25.55 -12.67
CA HIS A 343 4.14 -26.93 -12.75
C HIS A 343 5.27 -27.97 -12.80
N GLU A 344 6.34 -27.68 -13.55
CA GLU A 344 7.47 -28.61 -13.68
C GLU A 344 8.48 -28.52 -12.52
N SER A 345 8.30 -27.61 -11.55
CA SER A 345 9.29 -27.33 -10.50
C SER A 345 10.69 -27.08 -11.09
N LYS A 346 10.73 -26.19 -12.08
CA LYS A 346 11.97 -25.74 -12.74
C LYS A 346 12.05 -24.24 -12.68
N SER A 347 13.28 -23.72 -12.57
CA SER A 347 13.47 -22.28 -12.62
C SER A 347 12.95 -21.69 -13.92
N VAL A 348 12.40 -20.47 -13.86
CA VAL A 348 11.95 -19.72 -15.04
C VAL A 348 13.07 -19.61 -16.08
N ILE A 349 14.32 -19.45 -15.64
CA ILE A 349 15.50 -19.44 -16.53
C ILE A 349 15.65 -20.78 -17.25
N ALA A 350 15.55 -21.90 -16.52
CA ALA A 350 15.70 -23.22 -17.13
C ALA A 350 14.62 -23.48 -18.19
N VAL A 351 13.38 -23.03 -17.93
CA VAL A 351 12.28 -23.16 -18.89
C VAL A 351 12.48 -22.23 -20.09
N ILE A 352 12.94 -21.00 -19.90
CA ILE A 352 13.29 -20.07 -20.99
C ILE A 352 14.36 -20.66 -21.90
N LEU A 353 15.49 -21.11 -21.32
CA LEU A 353 16.61 -21.66 -22.09
C LEU A 353 16.19 -22.91 -22.85
N LYS A 354 15.50 -23.84 -22.19
CA LYS A 354 15.00 -25.06 -22.84
C LYS A 354 14.02 -24.77 -23.98
N ALA A 355 13.15 -23.77 -23.81
CA ALA A 355 12.20 -23.37 -24.85
C ALA A 355 12.89 -22.71 -26.06
N ALA A 356 13.98 -21.99 -25.84
CA ALA A 356 14.77 -21.38 -26.92
C ALA A 356 15.64 -22.41 -27.65
N ASN A 357 16.41 -23.21 -26.90
CA ASN A 357 17.21 -24.32 -27.42
C ASN A 357 17.62 -25.23 -26.23
N PRO A 358 17.24 -26.52 -26.21
CA PRO A 358 17.58 -27.45 -25.13
C PRO A 358 19.07 -27.49 -24.74
N VAL A 359 19.98 -27.34 -25.71
CA VAL A 359 21.44 -27.33 -25.50
C VAL A 359 21.86 -26.20 -24.55
N LEU A 360 21.18 -25.05 -24.58
CA LEU A 360 21.48 -23.93 -23.69
C LEU A 360 21.24 -24.25 -22.21
N LEU A 361 20.32 -25.17 -21.91
CA LEU A 361 20.10 -25.64 -20.54
C LEU A 361 21.11 -26.73 -20.16
N GLU A 362 21.44 -27.62 -21.09
CA GLU A 362 22.42 -28.69 -20.87
C GLU A 362 23.82 -28.13 -20.59
N ASP A 363 24.20 -27.05 -21.27
CA ASP A 363 25.49 -26.38 -21.10
C ASP A 363 25.53 -25.41 -19.91
N LEU A 364 24.41 -25.16 -19.23
CA LEU A 364 24.34 -24.17 -18.15
C LEU A 364 25.05 -24.68 -16.89
N ARG A 365 26.11 -23.99 -16.47
CA ARG A 365 26.81 -24.30 -15.22
C ARG A 365 25.99 -23.82 -14.01
N GLU A 366 26.10 -24.51 -12.87
CA GLU A 366 25.34 -24.15 -11.65
C GLU A 366 25.59 -22.70 -11.20
N ASN A 367 26.83 -22.21 -11.33
CA ASN A 367 27.20 -20.84 -10.97
C ASN A 367 26.74 -19.77 -11.99
N GLU A 368 26.29 -20.16 -13.19
CA GLU A 368 25.77 -19.25 -14.21
C GLU A 368 24.26 -19.03 -14.09
N HIS A 369 23.54 -19.97 -13.46
CA HIS A 369 22.09 -19.89 -13.32
C HIS A 369 21.65 -18.64 -12.54
N GLN A 370 22.30 -18.34 -11.42
CA GLN A 370 22.04 -17.13 -10.65
C GLN A 370 22.34 -15.86 -11.48
N GLN A 371 23.43 -15.86 -12.26
CA GLN A 371 23.77 -14.73 -13.13
C GLN A 371 22.71 -14.53 -14.24
N CYS A 372 22.15 -15.61 -14.78
CA CYS A 372 21.03 -15.55 -15.72
C CYS A 372 19.77 -14.96 -15.05
N LEU A 373 19.48 -15.35 -13.80
CA LEU A 373 18.35 -14.83 -13.04
C LEU A 373 18.52 -13.34 -12.74
N ASP A 374 19.71 -12.91 -12.32
CA ASP A 374 20.04 -11.49 -12.08
C ASP A 374 19.96 -10.67 -13.38
N TYR A 375 20.43 -11.24 -14.50
CA TYR A 375 20.32 -10.64 -15.82
C TYR A 375 18.86 -10.44 -16.25
N TYR A 376 18.02 -11.47 -16.04
CA TYR A 376 16.60 -11.40 -16.34
C TYR A 376 15.88 -10.39 -15.44
N ALA A 377 16.15 -10.40 -14.14
CA ALA A 377 15.59 -9.45 -13.18
C ALA A 377 15.95 -8.00 -13.54
N ALA A 378 17.20 -7.73 -13.95
CA ALA A 378 17.64 -6.42 -14.40
C ALA A 378 16.96 -5.97 -15.71
N LEU A 379 16.79 -6.88 -16.68
CA LEU A 379 16.05 -6.60 -17.91
C LEU A 379 14.58 -6.26 -17.64
N LEU A 380 13.92 -7.06 -16.80
CA LEU A 380 12.55 -6.82 -16.36
C LEU A 380 12.43 -5.50 -15.60
N ALA A 381 13.42 -5.17 -14.76
CA ALA A 381 13.45 -3.93 -14.02
C ALA A 381 13.51 -2.70 -14.95
N ILE A 382 14.34 -2.74 -15.99
CA ILE A 382 14.41 -1.69 -17.02
C ILE A 382 13.09 -1.59 -17.76
N ARG A 383 12.56 -2.72 -18.25
CA ARG A 383 11.28 -2.77 -18.97
C ARG A 383 10.17 -2.13 -18.15
N ASP A 384 9.98 -2.55 -16.90
CA ASP A 384 8.93 -2.03 -16.03
C ASP A 384 9.02 -0.51 -15.86
N ARG A 385 10.23 0.04 -15.74
CA ARG A 385 10.46 1.47 -15.53
C ARG A 385 10.21 2.27 -16.80
N GLU A 386 10.60 1.73 -17.95
CA GLU A 386 10.27 2.29 -19.27
C GLU A 386 8.75 2.28 -19.51
N GLU A 387 8.04 1.22 -19.13
CA GLU A 387 6.58 1.14 -19.20
C GLU A 387 5.89 2.12 -18.26
N ILE A 388 6.36 2.27 -17.01
CA ILE A 388 5.84 3.28 -16.07
C ILE A 388 6.01 4.69 -16.66
N ILE A 389 7.18 5.01 -17.23
CA ILE A 389 7.42 6.28 -17.92
C ILE A 389 6.46 6.41 -19.12
N SER A 390 6.26 5.35 -19.89
CA SER A 390 5.35 5.34 -21.04
C SER A 390 3.92 5.72 -20.62
N VAL A 391 3.39 4.99 -19.62
CA VAL A 391 2.03 5.18 -19.11
C VAL A 391 1.85 6.56 -18.49
N LEU A 392 2.78 7.05 -17.67
CA LEU A 392 2.58 8.32 -16.94
C LEU A 392 3.02 9.57 -17.70
N CYS A 393 4.00 9.45 -18.59
CA CYS A 393 4.74 10.62 -19.12
C CYS A 393 4.80 10.72 -20.65
N LYS A 394 4.43 9.68 -21.40
CA LYS A 394 4.52 9.68 -22.88
C LYS A 394 3.20 9.36 -23.59
N GLN A 395 2.19 8.92 -22.85
CA GLN A 395 0.91 8.58 -23.44
C GLN A 395 0.21 9.77 -24.11
N THR A 396 -0.50 9.48 -25.20
CA THR A 396 -1.44 10.41 -25.84
C THR A 396 -2.85 9.80 -25.79
N PRO A 397 -3.87 10.51 -25.26
CA PRO A 397 -3.76 11.79 -24.55
C PRO A 397 -3.00 11.69 -23.22
N ASP A 398 -2.49 12.82 -22.73
CA ASP A 398 -1.80 12.91 -21.43
C ASP A 398 -2.82 12.90 -20.28
N LEU A 399 -3.17 11.70 -19.81
CA LEU A 399 -4.16 11.51 -18.76
C LEU A 399 -3.66 11.99 -17.39
N LEU A 400 -2.35 11.92 -17.11
CA LEU A 400 -1.81 12.31 -15.80
C LEU A 400 -1.92 13.83 -15.61
N THR A 401 -1.48 14.61 -16.59
CA THR A 401 -1.59 16.07 -16.54
C THR A 401 -3.05 16.50 -16.44
N GLN A 402 -3.95 15.85 -17.20
CA GLN A 402 -5.38 16.15 -17.15
C GLN A 402 -5.99 15.79 -15.79
N ALA A 403 -5.67 14.61 -15.22
CA ALA A 403 -6.13 14.22 -13.90
C ALA A 403 -5.74 15.25 -12.83
N ILE A 404 -4.51 15.76 -12.86
CA ILE A 404 -4.05 16.77 -11.89
C ILE A 404 -4.82 18.08 -12.07
N ARG A 405 -5.09 18.51 -13.32
CA ARG A 405 -5.91 19.70 -13.60
C ARG A 405 -7.33 19.56 -13.06
N ASP A 406 -7.96 18.44 -13.36
CA ASP A 406 -9.33 18.12 -12.94
C ASP A 406 -9.41 18.04 -11.40
N ALA A 407 -8.41 17.44 -10.75
CA ALA A 407 -8.33 17.37 -9.29
C ALA A 407 -8.15 18.75 -8.63
N VAL A 408 -7.26 19.60 -9.16
CA VAL A 408 -7.09 20.97 -8.66
C VAL A 408 -8.35 21.80 -8.89
N ALA A 409 -9.02 21.63 -10.03
CA ALA A 409 -10.29 22.31 -10.31
C ALA A 409 -11.41 21.86 -9.35
N GLY A 410 -11.53 20.57 -9.07
CA GLY A 410 -12.52 20.05 -8.12
C GLY A 410 -12.25 20.48 -6.67
N MET A 411 -10.98 20.64 -6.30
CA MET A 411 -10.56 21.14 -4.98
C MET A 411 -10.50 22.66 -4.88
N ASP A 412 -10.71 23.40 -5.98
CA ASP A 412 -10.56 24.86 -6.05
C ASP A 412 -11.32 25.61 -4.94
N PRO A 413 -12.58 25.28 -4.60
CA PRO A 413 -13.29 25.95 -3.51
C PRO A 413 -12.58 25.80 -2.15
N ILE A 414 -12.10 24.60 -1.83
CA ILE A 414 -11.39 24.30 -0.58
C ILE A 414 -10.02 24.99 -0.58
N ILE A 415 -9.27 24.88 -1.69
CA ILE A 415 -7.96 25.52 -1.84
C ILE A 415 -8.08 27.03 -1.61
N ARG A 416 -9.09 27.68 -2.21
CA ARG A 416 -9.34 29.12 -2.02
C ARG A 416 -9.69 29.46 -0.59
N ALA A 417 -10.61 28.72 0.03
CA ALA A 417 -11.06 28.98 1.40
C ALA A 417 -9.89 28.94 2.38
N VAL A 418 -9.04 27.90 2.27
CA VAL A 418 -7.87 27.73 3.15
C VAL A 418 -6.78 28.75 2.84
N HIS A 419 -6.40 28.94 1.57
CA HIS A 419 -5.34 29.88 1.19
C HIS A 419 -5.61 31.32 1.65
N ASN A 420 -6.87 31.77 1.58
CA ASN A 420 -7.24 33.12 1.97
C ASN A 420 -7.06 33.39 3.48
N LYS A 421 -6.97 32.34 4.31
CA LYS A 421 -7.07 32.47 5.78
C LYS A 421 -5.98 31.73 6.56
N VAL A 422 -5.15 30.93 5.89
CA VAL A 422 -4.09 30.11 6.50
C VAL A 422 -2.80 30.33 5.73
N ASP A 423 -1.68 30.50 6.46
CA ASP A 423 -0.36 30.61 5.85
C ASP A 423 0.13 29.25 5.33
N LEU A 424 -0.29 28.91 4.11
CA LEU A 424 0.12 27.68 3.44
C LEU A 424 1.63 27.60 3.23
N SER A 425 2.33 28.74 3.08
CA SER A 425 3.79 28.76 2.90
C SER A 425 4.51 28.25 4.15
N ASP A 426 4.02 28.58 5.33
CA ASP A 426 4.60 28.14 6.60
C ASP A 426 4.37 26.64 6.81
N HIS A 427 3.16 26.14 6.55
CA HIS A 427 2.87 24.70 6.65
C HIS A 427 3.62 23.84 5.62
N VAL A 428 3.89 24.35 4.41
CA VAL A 428 4.77 23.65 3.45
C VAL A 428 6.21 23.58 3.96
N LYS A 429 6.69 24.57 4.71
CA LYS A 429 8.00 24.52 5.35
C LYS A 429 8.03 23.46 6.46
N ASP A 430 6.98 23.36 7.27
CA ASP A 430 6.84 22.32 8.30
C ASP A 430 6.86 20.91 7.67
N TYR A 431 6.09 20.71 6.59
CA TYR A 431 6.09 19.47 5.82
C TYR A 431 7.47 19.12 5.26
N GLN A 432 8.16 20.10 4.66
CA GLN A 432 9.52 19.91 4.14
C GLN A 432 10.46 19.45 5.26
N SER A 433 10.41 20.10 6.42
CA SER A 433 11.28 19.78 7.57
C SER A 433 10.98 18.39 8.14
N PHE A 434 9.70 18.00 8.23
CA PHE A 434 9.34 16.66 8.66
C PHE A 434 9.88 15.58 7.69
N LEU A 435 9.75 15.79 6.38
CA LEU A 435 10.31 14.87 5.39
C LEU A 435 11.84 14.77 5.47
N ASP A 436 12.54 15.89 5.67
CA ASP A 436 14.00 15.89 5.90
C ASP A 436 14.36 15.00 7.08
N GLN A 437 13.64 15.13 8.21
CA GLN A 437 13.87 14.32 9.41
C GLN A 437 13.49 12.85 9.19
N LEU A 438 12.37 12.55 8.55
CA LEU A 438 11.95 11.18 8.24
C LEU A 438 12.99 10.46 7.39
N ILE A 439 13.45 11.10 6.30
CA ILE A 439 14.48 10.54 5.42
C ILE A 439 15.78 10.33 6.20
N ALA A 440 16.17 11.27 7.06
CA ALA A 440 17.37 11.16 7.88
C ALA A 440 17.28 10.01 8.89
N THR A 441 16.16 9.89 9.62
CA THR A 441 15.89 8.80 10.56
C THR A 441 15.86 7.45 9.86
N SER A 442 15.47 7.38 8.60
CA SER A 442 15.35 6.13 7.85
C SER A 442 16.67 5.60 7.27
N LYS A 443 17.76 6.37 7.38
CA LYS A 443 19.09 5.98 6.89
C LYS A 443 19.86 5.19 7.96
N PRO A 444 20.71 4.22 7.59
CA PRO A 444 21.59 3.54 8.55
C PRO A 444 22.45 4.55 9.33
N LYS A 445 22.57 4.34 10.63
CA LYS A 445 23.36 5.19 11.51
C LYS A 445 24.83 4.84 11.36
N LYS A 446 25.63 5.81 10.92
CA LYS A 446 27.10 5.69 10.91
C LYS A 446 27.61 5.70 12.35
N THR A 447 28.32 4.65 12.72
CA THR A 447 29.01 4.52 14.01
C THR A 447 30.27 5.39 14.03
N LYS A 448 30.75 5.72 15.23
CA LYS A 448 31.90 6.65 15.41
C LYS A 448 33.25 6.04 14.99
N SER A 449 33.32 4.70 14.85
CA SER A 449 34.49 3.97 14.37
C SER A 449 34.20 3.32 13.01
N LYS A 450 35.20 3.22 12.14
CA LYS A 450 35.09 2.52 10.84
C LYS A 450 34.91 1.00 10.99
N ASP A 451 35.20 0.45 12.17
CA ASP A 451 35.15 -0.99 12.44
C ASP A 451 33.85 -1.45 13.11
N ASP A 452 32.97 -0.52 13.52
CA ASP A 452 31.68 -0.85 14.13
C ASP A 452 30.62 -1.01 13.04
N ALA A 453 29.91 -2.15 13.03
CA ALA A 453 28.82 -2.40 12.08
C ALA A 453 27.78 -1.27 12.09
N GLU A 454 27.33 -0.83 10.91
CA GLU A 454 26.27 0.18 10.81
C GLU A 454 24.99 -0.32 11.51
N SER A 455 24.40 0.52 12.36
CA SER A 455 23.17 0.17 13.08
C SER A 455 21.95 0.66 12.30
N LEU A 456 20.95 -0.21 12.15
CA LEU A 456 19.70 0.17 11.53
C LEU A 456 18.80 0.95 12.51
N PRO A 457 17.98 1.88 12.02
CA PRO A 457 16.99 2.58 12.84
C PRO A 457 16.01 1.59 13.51
N THR A 458 15.65 1.85 14.77
CA THR A 458 14.73 1.02 15.56
C THR A 458 13.30 1.56 15.52
N VAL A 459 12.33 0.84 16.09
CA VAL A 459 10.96 1.36 16.23
C VAL A 459 10.93 2.61 17.11
N GLU A 460 11.72 2.65 18.18
CA GLU A 460 11.81 3.80 19.10
C GLU A 460 12.35 5.06 18.40
N ASP A 461 13.23 4.93 17.41
CA ASP A 461 13.69 6.07 16.61
C ASP A 461 12.53 6.74 15.86
N TYR A 462 11.60 5.95 15.32
CA TYR A 462 10.39 6.46 14.67
C TYR A 462 9.37 6.98 15.69
N VAL A 463 9.23 6.35 16.87
CA VAL A 463 8.40 6.89 17.96
C VAL A 463 8.88 8.28 18.36
N LEU A 464 10.20 8.46 18.53
CA LEU A 464 10.79 9.75 18.86
C LEU A 464 10.58 10.77 17.72
N LEU A 465 10.78 10.37 16.47
CA LEU A 465 10.51 11.22 15.30
C LEU A 465 9.07 11.74 15.31
N LEU A 466 8.08 10.85 15.50
CA LEU A 466 6.67 11.23 15.50
C LEU A 466 6.30 12.07 16.73
N LYS A 467 6.80 11.73 17.93
CA LYS A 467 6.58 12.52 19.15
C LYS A 467 7.11 13.95 19.00
N ASN A 468 8.29 14.09 18.41
CA ASN A 468 8.91 15.41 18.20
C ASN A 468 8.18 16.25 17.15
N ASN A 469 7.45 15.63 16.21
CA ASN A 469 6.85 16.34 15.07
C ASN A 469 5.31 16.39 15.08
N ARG A 470 4.60 15.69 15.98
CA ARG A 470 3.12 15.67 16.01
C ARG A 470 2.47 17.05 16.13
N HIS A 471 3.16 17.98 16.80
CA HIS A 471 2.71 19.37 16.94
C HIS A 471 2.54 20.08 15.58
N LEU A 472 3.29 19.69 14.54
CA LEU A 472 3.14 20.24 13.18
C LEU A 472 1.77 19.90 12.59
N LEU A 473 1.28 18.67 12.83
CA LEU A 473 -0.06 18.25 12.42
C LEU A 473 -1.13 19.01 13.19
N TYR A 474 -0.99 19.14 14.51
CA TYR A 474 -1.99 19.83 15.33
C TYR A 474 -2.07 21.32 14.99
N LYS A 475 -0.92 21.98 14.75
CA LYS A 475 -0.85 23.35 14.24
C LYS A 475 -1.63 23.51 12.94
N TRP A 476 -1.48 22.59 11.99
CA TRP A 476 -2.25 22.59 10.73
C TRP A 476 -3.75 22.42 10.97
N LEU A 477 -4.13 21.39 11.72
CA LEU A 477 -5.54 21.09 12.01
C LEU A 477 -6.22 22.25 12.75
N HIS A 478 -5.53 22.87 13.71
CA HIS A 478 -6.00 24.05 14.42
C HIS A 478 -6.16 25.26 13.49
N ALA A 479 -5.16 25.56 12.67
CA ALA A 479 -5.21 26.70 11.75
C ALA A 479 -6.38 26.60 10.77
N VAL A 480 -6.64 25.41 10.22
CA VAL A 480 -7.81 25.20 9.35
C VAL A 480 -9.11 25.24 10.15
N SER A 481 -9.16 24.61 11.33
CA SER A 481 -10.40 24.54 12.13
C SER A 481 -10.85 25.87 12.67
N LYS A 482 -9.90 26.69 13.13
CA LYS A 482 -10.18 28.02 13.65
C LYS A 482 -10.56 29.01 12.55
N ASN A 483 -9.83 29.00 11.43
CA ASN A 483 -9.95 30.07 10.44
C ASN A 483 -10.92 29.71 9.30
N CYS A 484 -11.14 28.43 9.01
CA CYS A 484 -11.97 27.95 7.90
C CYS A 484 -13.11 27.03 8.40
N PRO A 485 -14.00 27.51 9.29
CA PRO A 485 -15.09 26.68 9.82
C PRO A 485 -15.98 26.12 8.70
N GLU A 486 -16.19 26.86 7.61
CA GLU A 486 -16.97 26.40 6.46
C GLU A 486 -16.36 25.18 5.73
N VAL A 487 -15.03 25.05 5.77
CA VAL A 487 -14.33 23.87 5.24
C VAL A 487 -14.46 22.74 6.25
N MET A 488 -14.24 23.02 7.53
CA MET A 488 -14.34 22.01 8.57
C MET A 488 -15.75 21.46 8.74
N ASP A 489 -16.81 22.24 8.54
CA ASP A 489 -18.18 21.76 8.61
C ASP A 489 -18.47 20.71 7.52
N GLN A 490 -17.88 20.87 6.33
CA GLN A 490 -17.97 19.86 5.27
C GLN A 490 -17.25 18.56 5.68
N PHE A 491 -16.04 18.67 6.23
CA PHE A 491 -15.29 17.50 6.71
C PHE A 491 -15.93 16.85 7.94
N ARG A 492 -16.51 17.63 8.85
CA ARG A 492 -17.30 17.18 10.01
C ARG A 492 -18.48 16.35 9.53
N LYS A 493 -19.26 16.88 8.58
CA LYS A 493 -20.38 16.16 7.97
C LYS A 493 -19.92 14.85 7.33
N TRP A 494 -18.88 14.90 6.49
CA TRP A 494 -18.33 13.72 5.83
C TRP A 494 -17.83 12.67 6.84
N ALA A 495 -17.13 13.09 7.90
CA ALA A 495 -16.60 12.21 8.93
C ALA A 495 -17.76 11.50 9.65
N LYS A 496 -18.79 12.24 10.09
CA LYS A 496 -19.99 11.66 10.71
C LYS A 496 -20.74 10.71 9.77
N ASP A 497 -20.93 11.12 8.52
CA ASP A 497 -21.58 10.29 7.50
C ASP A 497 -20.78 9.00 7.23
N SER A 498 -19.45 9.08 7.28
CA SER A 498 -18.54 7.93 7.17
C SER A 498 -18.62 7.01 8.38
N LEU A 499 -18.62 7.55 9.59
CA LEU A 499 -18.71 6.81 10.86
C LEU A 499 -20.02 6.00 10.98
N MET A 500 -21.11 6.48 10.37
CA MET A 500 -22.35 5.69 10.24
C MET A 500 -22.16 4.33 9.56
N ALA A 501 -21.16 4.18 8.69
CA ALA A 501 -20.87 2.92 8.01
C ALA A 501 -20.35 1.82 8.95
N PHE A 502 -19.87 2.20 10.14
CA PHE A 502 -19.35 1.29 11.17
C PHE A 502 -20.39 0.97 12.24
N HIS A 503 -21.62 1.48 12.15
CA HIS A 503 -22.66 1.06 13.08
C HIS A 503 -23.01 -0.41 12.84
N LYS A 504 -23.06 -1.20 13.92
CA LYS A 504 -23.72 -2.51 13.87
C LYS A 504 -25.17 -2.31 13.40
N LYS A 505 -25.53 -2.95 12.28
CA LYS A 505 -26.87 -2.80 11.69
C LYS A 505 -27.92 -3.27 12.69
N LYS A 506 -28.81 -2.35 13.11
CA LYS A 506 -29.98 -2.69 13.93
C LYS A 506 -31.10 -3.35 13.12
N ASN A 507 -31.20 -3.01 11.83
CA ASN A 507 -32.22 -3.53 10.92
C ASN A 507 -31.54 -4.21 9.72
N GLY A 508 -31.66 -5.53 9.64
CA GLY A 508 -31.02 -6.39 8.63
C GLY A 508 -30.19 -7.50 9.26
N GLU A 509 -29.92 -8.54 8.48
CA GLU A 509 -29.13 -9.69 8.94
C GLU A 509 -27.67 -9.28 9.21
N SER A 510 -27.17 -9.59 10.40
CA SER A 510 -25.80 -9.29 10.83
C SER A 510 -24.78 -10.13 10.04
N ILE A 511 -23.51 -9.71 10.02
CA ILE A 511 -22.48 -10.50 9.32
C ILE A 511 -22.33 -11.89 9.94
N GLU A 512 -22.48 -11.99 11.26
CA GLU A 512 -22.41 -13.25 12.00
C GLU A 512 -23.52 -14.21 11.56
N THR A 513 -24.75 -13.69 11.42
CA THR A 513 -25.89 -14.49 10.96
C THR A 513 -25.68 -14.94 9.51
N LYS A 514 -25.21 -14.04 8.63
CA LYS A 514 -24.89 -14.37 7.23
C LYS A 514 -23.80 -15.44 7.12
N LEU A 515 -22.73 -15.32 7.89
CA LEU A 515 -21.64 -16.28 7.89
C LEU A 515 -22.10 -17.64 8.42
N GLY A 516 -22.91 -17.67 9.48
CA GLY A 516 -23.55 -18.90 9.96
C GLY A 516 -24.44 -19.54 8.89
N GLY A 517 -25.18 -18.73 8.14
CA GLY A 517 -25.98 -19.17 7.00
C GLY A 517 -25.15 -19.72 5.84
N LEU A 518 -24.01 -19.09 5.51
CA LEU A 518 -23.08 -19.58 4.50
C LEU A 518 -22.41 -20.90 4.91
N PHE A 519 -22.03 -21.00 6.18
CA PHE A 519 -21.41 -22.20 6.73
C PHE A 519 -22.37 -23.38 6.65
N SER A 520 -23.62 -23.20 7.09
CA SER A 520 -24.68 -24.22 7.10
C SER A 520 -25.10 -24.74 5.72
N GLN A 521 -24.64 -24.10 4.63
CA GLN A 521 -24.90 -24.55 3.25
C GLN A 521 -23.85 -25.54 2.73
N ILE A 522 -22.81 -25.81 3.51
CA ILE A 522 -21.72 -26.71 3.14
C ILE A 522 -22.09 -28.14 3.60
N PRO A 523 -21.64 -29.20 2.90
CA PRO A 523 -21.85 -30.56 3.38
C PRO A 523 -21.29 -30.79 4.79
N GLU A 524 -22.02 -31.48 5.65
CA GLU A 524 -21.68 -31.71 7.06
C GLU A 524 -20.29 -32.35 7.25
N GLU A 525 -19.88 -33.25 6.35
CA GLU A 525 -18.54 -33.84 6.34
C GLU A 525 -17.44 -32.80 6.08
N THR A 526 -17.73 -31.78 5.27
CA THR A 526 -16.80 -30.67 5.01
C THR A 526 -16.79 -29.71 6.19
N GLU A 527 -17.95 -29.37 6.77
CA GLU A 527 -18.03 -28.54 7.97
C GLU A 527 -17.15 -29.12 9.10
N ALA A 528 -17.27 -30.41 9.38
CA ALA A 528 -16.50 -31.10 10.42
C ALA A 528 -14.98 -31.02 10.18
N LYS A 529 -14.53 -30.96 8.93
CA LYS A 529 -13.11 -30.79 8.57
C LYS A 529 -12.64 -29.34 8.68
N LEU A 530 -13.53 -28.37 8.51
CA LEU A 530 -13.19 -26.94 8.57
C LEU A 530 -13.16 -26.40 10.00
N ILE A 531 -13.98 -26.93 10.92
CA ILE A 531 -14.03 -26.47 12.32
C ILE A 531 -12.64 -26.46 13.00
N PRO A 532 -11.83 -27.53 12.96
CA PRO A 532 -10.50 -27.51 13.58
C PRO A 532 -9.56 -26.46 12.97
N ILE A 533 -9.68 -26.17 11.67
CA ILE A 533 -8.88 -25.14 11.00
C ILE A 533 -9.30 -23.74 11.49
N ILE A 534 -10.60 -23.51 11.64
CA ILE A 534 -11.15 -22.25 12.16
C ILE A 534 -10.76 -22.06 13.63
N ASP A 535 -10.82 -23.10 14.46
CA ASP A 535 -10.42 -23.05 15.87
C ASP A 535 -8.91 -22.77 16.02
N ASN A 536 -8.06 -23.42 15.20
CA ASN A 536 -6.63 -23.14 15.16
C ASN A 536 -6.34 -21.70 14.73
N HIS A 537 -7.09 -21.17 13.76
CA HIS A 537 -6.97 -19.75 13.37
C HIS A 537 -7.41 -18.82 14.49
N ALA A 538 -8.48 -19.13 15.21
CA ALA A 538 -8.90 -18.34 16.38
C ALA A 538 -7.81 -18.32 17.46
N ALA A 539 -7.21 -19.47 17.77
CA ALA A 539 -6.10 -19.56 18.72
C ALA A 539 -4.89 -18.73 18.25
N TYR A 540 -4.54 -18.82 16.97
CA TYR A 540 -3.49 -18.01 16.35
C TYR A 540 -3.76 -16.51 16.53
N LEU A 541 -4.98 -16.03 16.29
CA LEU A 541 -5.33 -14.61 16.47
C LEU A 541 -5.14 -14.12 17.91
N ARG A 542 -5.47 -14.94 18.91
CA ARG A 542 -5.23 -14.60 20.33
C ARG A 542 -3.74 -14.48 20.62
N GLU A 543 -2.94 -15.41 20.12
CA GLU A 543 -1.48 -15.37 20.28
C GLU A 543 -0.87 -14.11 19.64
N LEU A 544 -1.35 -13.73 18.44
CA LEU A 544 -0.92 -12.49 17.79
C LEU A 544 -1.28 -11.24 18.58
N ASP A 545 -2.45 -11.22 19.20
CA ASP A 545 -2.89 -10.09 20.03
C ASP A 545 -2.02 -9.95 21.29
N HIS A 546 -1.73 -11.07 21.98
CA HIS A 546 -0.80 -11.09 23.11
C HIS A 546 0.60 -10.62 22.72
N LEU A 547 1.13 -11.10 21.59
CA LEU A 547 2.44 -10.69 21.08
C LEU A 547 2.47 -9.20 20.72
N SER A 548 1.40 -8.68 20.10
CA SER A 548 1.24 -7.27 19.79
C SER A 548 1.30 -6.41 21.05
N HIS A 549 0.52 -6.76 22.09
CA HIS A 549 0.53 -6.05 23.37
C HIS A 549 1.91 -6.08 24.04
N ALA A 550 2.57 -7.23 24.09
CA ALA A 550 3.91 -7.37 24.68
C ALA A 550 4.96 -6.50 23.97
N ARG A 551 4.92 -6.43 22.63
CA ARG A 551 5.81 -5.56 21.84
C ARG A 551 5.53 -4.09 22.10
N MET A 552 4.27 -3.68 22.23
CA MET A 552 3.94 -2.32 22.62
C MET A 552 4.49 -1.98 24.00
N GLN A 553 4.30 -2.86 24.99
CA GLN A 553 4.80 -2.64 26.35
C GLN A 553 6.32 -2.47 26.37
N THR A 554 7.05 -3.31 25.61
CA THR A 554 8.52 -3.21 25.49
C THR A 554 8.98 -1.84 24.96
N ILE A 555 8.24 -1.26 24.01
CA ILE A 555 8.53 0.08 23.48
C ILE A 555 8.22 1.17 24.52
N LEU A 556 7.13 1.01 25.29
CA LEU A 556 6.73 1.96 26.34
C LEU A 556 7.68 1.96 27.54
N ASP A 557 8.15 0.79 27.97
CA ASP A 557 9.12 0.64 29.07
C ASP A 557 10.44 1.38 28.76
N GLY A 558 10.74 1.57 27.48
CA GLY A 558 11.94 2.25 27.02
C GLY A 558 13.22 1.46 27.30
N GLY A 559 14.37 2.06 26.95
CA GLY A 559 15.69 1.42 27.16
C GLY A 559 16.01 0.24 26.24
N SER A 560 15.05 -0.19 25.42
CA SER A 560 15.22 -1.22 24.39
C SER A 560 15.56 -0.60 23.02
N SER A 561 16.12 -1.41 22.13
CA SER A 561 16.36 -1.08 20.71
C SER A 561 15.61 -2.10 19.86
N THR A 562 14.28 -1.96 19.81
CA THR A 562 13.41 -2.98 19.21
C THR A 562 13.38 -2.87 17.69
N MET A 563 13.48 -4.02 17.02
CA MET A 563 13.34 -4.14 15.57
C MET A 563 11.93 -4.61 15.15
N SER A 564 11.01 -4.73 16.10
CA SER A 564 9.66 -5.23 15.87
C SER A 564 8.70 -4.50 16.80
N GLY A 565 7.61 -3.95 16.27
CA GLY A 565 6.59 -3.27 17.07
C GLY A 565 5.23 -3.96 17.04
N PRO A 566 4.23 -3.34 17.68
CA PRO A 566 2.88 -3.89 17.80
C PRO A 566 2.09 -3.84 16.48
N GLY A 567 1.05 -4.65 16.43
CA GLY A 567 0.05 -4.69 15.37
C GLY A 567 -0.06 -6.05 14.71
N VAL A 568 -1.21 -6.71 14.90
CA VAL A 568 -1.57 -7.96 14.20
C VAL A 568 -1.50 -7.79 12.67
N TYR A 569 -1.79 -6.58 12.17
CA TYR A 569 -1.74 -6.27 10.74
C TYR A 569 -0.33 -6.41 10.13
N LEU A 570 0.74 -6.21 10.90
CA LEU A 570 2.11 -6.38 10.42
C LEU A 570 2.47 -7.84 10.22
N ILE A 571 2.03 -8.69 11.15
CA ILE A 571 2.25 -10.13 11.10
C ILE A 571 1.52 -10.73 9.88
N ARG A 572 0.29 -10.28 9.64
CA ARG A 572 -0.46 -10.65 8.42
C ARG A 572 0.20 -10.18 7.14
N TRP A 573 0.69 -8.95 7.15
CA TRP A 573 1.40 -8.41 5.99
C TRP A 573 2.63 -9.27 5.70
N GLN A 574 3.37 -9.62 6.75
CA GLN A 574 4.53 -10.48 6.61
C GLN A 574 4.18 -11.88 6.10
N SER A 575 3.10 -12.50 6.61
CA SER A 575 2.59 -13.77 6.08
C SER A 575 2.27 -13.70 4.59
N MET A 576 1.60 -12.64 4.11
CA MET A 576 1.35 -12.45 2.67
C MET A 576 2.63 -12.27 1.84
N LEU A 577 3.65 -11.61 2.39
CA LEU A 577 4.97 -11.52 1.76
C LEU A 577 5.63 -12.90 1.69
N ASP A 578 5.58 -13.63 2.80
CA ASP A 578 6.20 -14.93 2.97
C ASP A 578 5.58 -15.99 2.07
N GLU A 579 4.28 -15.93 1.80
CA GLU A 579 3.58 -16.85 0.90
C GLU A 579 3.79 -16.58 -0.58
N THR A 580 4.40 -15.45 -0.94
CA THR A 580 4.66 -15.09 -2.34
C THR A 580 5.49 -16.15 -3.06
N TYR A 581 4.99 -16.70 -4.16
CA TYR A 581 5.76 -17.63 -4.98
C TYR A 581 6.97 -16.97 -5.65
N ILE A 582 8.09 -17.67 -5.60
CA ILE A 582 9.37 -17.28 -6.20
C ILE A 582 9.90 -18.45 -7.04
N THR A 583 10.46 -18.14 -8.21
CA THR A 583 11.10 -19.15 -9.06
C THR A 583 12.16 -19.96 -8.29
N PRO A 584 12.32 -21.27 -8.56
CA PRO A 584 13.40 -22.08 -8.00
C PRO A 584 14.79 -21.41 -8.10
N ALA A 585 15.61 -21.59 -7.06
CA ALA A 585 16.96 -21.04 -6.95
C ALA A 585 18.00 -21.77 -7.81
N THR A 586 17.69 -22.99 -8.23
CA THR A 586 18.49 -23.84 -9.12
C THR A 586 17.70 -24.15 -10.39
N PRO A 587 18.34 -24.63 -11.47
CA PRO A 587 17.63 -24.98 -12.71
C PRO A 587 16.44 -25.92 -12.51
N SER A 588 16.55 -26.87 -11.57
CA SER A 588 15.50 -27.78 -11.13
C SER A 588 15.41 -27.76 -9.61
N GLY A 589 14.21 -27.60 -9.06
CA GLY A 589 13.98 -27.50 -7.62
C GLY A 589 12.56 -27.02 -7.27
N PRO A 590 12.14 -27.13 -6.01
CA PRO A 590 10.81 -26.71 -5.61
C PRO A 590 10.60 -25.21 -5.81
N VAL A 591 9.37 -24.82 -6.16
CA VAL A 591 8.95 -23.41 -6.12
C VAL A 591 9.19 -22.87 -4.71
N ARG A 592 9.84 -21.71 -4.64
CA ARG A 592 10.19 -21.07 -3.38
C ARG A 592 9.08 -20.13 -2.94
N ARG A 593 9.21 -19.68 -1.70
CA ARG A 593 8.31 -18.74 -1.04
C ARG A 593 9.10 -17.54 -0.53
N GLY A 594 8.46 -16.39 -0.36
CA GLY A 594 9.10 -15.15 0.10
C GLY A 594 9.86 -15.27 1.44
N LYS A 595 9.44 -16.22 2.30
CA LYS A 595 10.14 -16.57 3.55
C LYS A 595 11.47 -17.28 3.35
N ASN A 596 11.65 -17.97 2.23
CA ASN A 596 12.82 -18.78 1.91
C ASN A 596 13.85 -18.03 1.04
N LEU A 597 13.76 -16.69 0.98
CA LEU A 597 14.70 -15.86 0.24
C LEU A 597 15.98 -15.63 1.05
N GLN A 598 17.13 -15.96 0.45
CA GLN A 598 18.45 -15.65 1.00
C GLN A 598 18.94 -14.28 0.50
N GLU A 599 20.01 -13.75 1.07
CA GLU A 599 20.58 -12.46 0.66
C GLU A 599 20.97 -12.42 -0.82
N ALA A 600 21.52 -13.53 -1.33
CA ALA A 600 21.93 -13.67 -2.72
C ALA A 600 20.76 -13.49 -3.71
N ASP A 601 19.53 -13.87 -3.31
CA ASP A 601 18.33 -13.74 -4.14
C ASP A 601 17.91 -12.29 -4.38
N SER A 602 18.40 -11.34 -3.58
CA SER A 602 18.03 -9.92 -3.65
C SER A 602 19.02 -9.08 -4.48
N GLN A 603 20.13 -9.66 -4.94
CA GLN A 603 21.23 -8.91 -5.59
C GLN A 603 20.86 -8.37 -6.98
N GLY A 604 20.04 -9.08 -7.76
CA GLY A 604 19.60 -8.66 -9.11
C GLY A 604 18.83 -7.33 -9.16
N LYS A 605 18.31 -6.84 -8.03
CA LYS A 605 17.63 -5.52 -7.92
C LYS A 605 18.47 -4.41 -7.27
N ARG A 606 19.53 -4.76 -6.54
CA ARG A 606 20.37 -3.79 -5.83
C ARG A 606 21.37 -3.17 -6.80
N GLY A 607 20.93 -2.18 -7.57
CA GLY A 607 21.86 -1.29 -8.26
C GLY A 607 22.75 -0.60 -7.21
N SER A 608 24.02 -0.99 -7.07
CA SER A 608 25.15 -0.28 -6.42
C SER A 608 24.96 0.37 -5.01
N THR A 609 23.81 0.26 -4.34
CA THR A 609 23.41 1.25 -3.33
C THR A 609 23.46 0.83 -1.88
N SER A 610 23.69 -0.46 -1.58
CA SER A 610 24.04 -0.89 -0.23
C SER A 610 25.49 -1.37 -0.24
N SER A 611 26.33 -0.81 0.63
CA SER A 611 27.56 -1.50 1.06
C SER A 611 27.19 -2.90 1.56
N GLY A 612 28.13 -3.85 1.47
CA GLY A 612 27.90 -5.23 1.93
C GLY A 612 27.33 -5.28 3.35
N ASP A 613 27.90 -4.46 4.24
CA ASP A 613 27.56 -4.39 5.66
C ASP A 613 26.11 -3.94 5.94
N VAL A 614 25.57 -3.00 5.16
CA VAL A 614 24.16 -2.58 5.29
C VAL A 614 23.22 -3.70 4.84
N GLY A 615 23.61 -4.43 3.80
CA GLY A 615 22.85 -5.58 3.31
C GLY A 615 22.70 -6.65 4.38
N GLU A 616 23.81 -6.98 5.06
CA GLU A 616 23.87 -7.98 6.13
C GLU A 616 23.03 -7.56 7.36
N ALA A 617 23.14 -6.28 7.76
CA ALA A 617 22.35 -5.73 8.85
C ALA A 617 20.84 -5.86 8.59
N ILE A 618 20.38 -5.56 7.37
CA ILE A 618 18.96 -5.66 6.99
C ILE A 618 18.47 -7.10 7.11
N THR A 619 19.25 -8.06 6.61
CA THR A 619 18.86 -9.48 6.66
C THR A 619 18.82 -10.00 8.09
N LYS A 620 19.80 -9.63 8.91
CA LYS A 620 19.82 -10.00 10.33
C LYS A 620 18.61 -9.43 11.06
N THR A 621 18.32 -8.15 10.87
CA THR A 621 17.14 -7.47 11.42
C THR A 621 15.85 -8.14 10.98
N ARG A 622 15.72 -8.48 9.69
CA ARG A 622 14.57 -9.21 9.17
C ARG A 622 14.46 -10.57 9.83
N SER A 623 15.52 -11.36 9.86
CA SER A 623 15.53 -12.69 10.50
C SER A 623 15.08 -12.64 11.96
N MET A 624 15.61 -11.68 12.75
CA MET A 624 15.21 -11.47 14.15
C MET A 624 13.74 -11.08 14.30
N THR A 625 13.23 -10.24 13.39
CA THR A 625 11.83 -9.81 13.40
C THR A 625 10.90 -10.99 13.07
N LEU A 626 11.28 -11.80 12.08
CA LEU A 626 10.48 -12.91 11.56
C LEU A 626 10.46 -14.13 12.48
N SER A 627 11.59 -14.48 13.09
CA SER A 627 11.70 -15.67 13.93
C SER A 627 10.88 -15.61 15.22
N SER A 628 10.42 -14.43 15.60
CA SER A 628 9.57 -14.20 16.78
C SER A 628 8.07 -14.29 16.49
N VAL A 629 7.67 -14.65 15.27
CA VAL A 629 6.26 -14.67 14.84
C VAL A 629 5.77 -16.13 14.72
N PRO A 630 4.61 -16.47 15.30
CA PRO A 630 4.05 -17.82 15.17
C PRO A 630 3.62 -18.13 13.72
N ASP A 631 3.73 -19.39 13.33
CA ASP A 631 3.32 -19.86 12.01
C ASP A 631 1.80 -19.77 11.84
N ALA A 632 1.34 -19.22 10.70
CA ALA A 632 -0.07 -19.15 10.38
C ALA A 632 -0.65 -20.54 10.04
N PRO A 633 -1.85 -20.89 10.53
CA PRO A 633 -2.55 -22.11 10.11
C PRO A 633 -2.84 -22.13 8.61
N ASP A 634 -2.83 -23.31 7.98
CA ASP A 634 -3.26 -23.45 6.58
C ASP A 634 -4.78 -23.33 6.47
N VAL A 635 -5.24 -22.17 6.00
CA VAL A 635 -6.65 -21.84 5.81
C VAL A 635 -7.14 -22.05 4.37
N ALA A 636 -6.30 -22.60 3.47
CA ALA A 636 -6.67 -22.84 2.08
C ALA A 636 -7.96 -23.68 1.92
N PRO A 637 -8.21 -24.73 2.73
CA PRO A 637 -9.47 -25.48 2.67
C PRO A 637 -10.71 -24.62 2.98
N VAL A 638 -10.60 -23.70 3.95
CA VAL A 638 -11.69 -22.76 4.31
C VAL A 638 -11.97 -21.82 3.15
N ILE A 639 -10.92 -21.24 2.55
CA ILE A 639 -11.03 -20.34 1.41
C ILE A 639 -11.66 -21.04 0.21
N ALA A 640 -11.24 -22.26 -0.10
CA ALA A 640 -11.77 -23.04 -1.22
C ALA A 640 -13.27 -23.33 -1.06
N ALA A 641 -13.73 -23.62 0.16
CA ALA A 641 -15.11 -23.94 0.43
C ALA A 641 -16.04 -22.71 0.52
N LEU A 642 -15.56 -21.62 1.14
CA LEU A 642 -16.40 -20.47 1.52
C LEU A 642 -16.09 -19.17 0.76
N GLY A 643 -14.90 -19.01 0.19
CA GLY A 643 -14.46 -17.81 -0.52
C GLY A 643 -15.42 -17.38 -1.65
N PRO A 644 -15.75 -18.26 -2.61
CA PRO A 644 -16.67 -17.91 -3.69
C PRO A 644 -18.06 -17.49 -3.20
N LYS A 645 -18.60 -18.18 -2.19
CA LYS A 645 -19.90 -17.87 -1.57
C LYS A 645 -19.86 -16.51 -0.84
N PHE A 646 -18.75 -16.24 -0.14
CA PHE A 646 -18.53 -14.97 0.53
C PHE A 646 -18.46 -13.80 -0.47
N LYS A 647 -17.73 -13.95 -1.58
CA LYS A 647 -17.69 -12.96 -2.66
C LYS A 647 -19.08 -12.69 -3.23
N GLN A 648 -19.88 -13.72 -3.50
CA GLN A 648 -21.25 -13.57 -3.99
C GLN A 648 -22.14 -12.80 -2.99
N MET A 649 -22.02 -13.11 -1.70
CA MET A 649 -22.72 -12.37 -0.64
C MET A 649 -22.35 -10.87 -0.63
N LEU A 650 -21.08 -10.55 -0.88
CA LEU A 650 -20.60 -9.16 -0.98
C LEU A 650 -21.16 -8.44 -2.20
N VAL A 651 -21.14 -9.09 -3.37
CA VAL A 651 -21.72 -8.55 -4.63
C VAL A 651 -23.22 -8.27 -4.47
N ALA A 652 -23.98 -9.20 -3.88
CA ALA A 652 -25.41 -8.99 -3.62
C ALA A 652 -25.63 -7.79 -2.69
N THR A 653 -24.77 -7.61 -1.69
CA THR A 653 -24.85 -6.49 -0.74
C THR A 653 -24.48 -5.15 -1.39
N SER A 654 -23.56 -5.13 -2.36
CA SER A 654 -23.13 -3.90 -3.05
C SER A 654 -24.07 -3.48 -4.19
N ALA A 655 -24.64 -4.43 -4.93
CA ALA A 655 -25.58 -4.17 -6.03
C ALA A 655 -26.86 -3.44 -5.57
N HIS A 656 -27.34 -3.72 -4.35
CA HIS A 656 -28.44 -2.97 -3.75
C HIS A 656 -28.10 -1.49 -3.48
N ARG A 657 -26.81 -1.14 -3.33
CA ARG A 657 -26.34 0.24 -3.06
C ARG A 657 -26.05 1.03 -4.34
N SER A 658 -25.55 0.37 -5.40
CA SER A 658 -25.24 1.02 -6.68
C SER A 658 -26.49 1.56 -7.40
N ASN A 659 -27.62 0.83 -7.34
CA ASN A 659 -28.90 1.28 -7.91
C ASN A 659 -29.45 2.56 -7.25
N GLY A 660 -29.12 2.79 -5.98
CA GLY A 660 -29.52 4.01 -5.25
C GLY A 660 -28.71 5.26 -5.67
N HIS A 661 -27.42 5.11 -5.94
CA HIS A 661 -26.56 6.22 -6.38
C HIS A 661 -26.74 6.57 -7.86
N ALA A 662 -27.07 5.60 -8.72
CA ALA A 662 -27.44 5.87 -10.12
C ALA A 662 -28.76 6.62 -10.26
N SER A 663 -29.63 6.59 -9.25
CA SER A 663 -30.94 7.25 -9.25
C SER A 663 -30.95 8.63 -8.56
N LEU A 664 -29.82 9.07 -7.98
CA LEU A 664 -29.70 10.32 -7.20
C LEU A 664 -28.83 11.40 -7.87
N LYS A 665 -28.61 11.31 -9.18
CA LYS A 665 -28.05 12.40 -9.99
C LYS A 665 -28.93 12.70 -11.18
#